data_AF-A0A7C5S094-F1
#
_entry.id   AF-A0A7C5S094-F1
#
_cell.length_a   1.000
_cell.length_b   1.000
_cell.length_c   1.000
_cell.angle_alpha   90.00
_cell.angle_beta   90.00
_cell.angle_gamma   90.00
#
_symmetry.space_group_name_H-M   'P 1'
#
loop_
_entity.id
_entity.type
_entity.pdbx_description
1 polymer ?
#
loop_
_entity_poly.entity_id
_entity_poly.type
_entity_poly.pdbx_seq_one_letter_code
_entity_poly.pdbx_strand_id
1 'polypeptide(L)'
;MNKGNLFKFLGFVLLIVASLVPYYCGSTRDSTGTDVKPKDTSKDASGLEDAEITDGGYMVTTVYNIQGGAIPENSLVEVRDVVVTSPTFKSSSKSTDNDSFFVIEKEGGQYSGIYVFFKNNKADVAIGDLVDIRGTYMEYYNNSQIVATEVIKKGTSPLPAPVDVDPAKIKTGGEESENYEGVLVRILNVDVTNDSVLGTDGKPHGDFEVTGGLIVGKFFQRNYKAKNGDHLDSVVGILNYSFDQMRLQPRDDNDIVIGSVADGGQDISGDTTVTTGITIYDIQDVNSSNHPSENSVVKLENVVVTGGQFNASKSLYGIFVEEKNGGAYSGILVVYSMTSGFGPFVVGDVLTIEGTYKEYYDMSEISATNITKTDSGYKIEPVVVNPANVATGGADSEKYEGVLIKVENVEVISANPDESAEKDYKEFMVTGNLRVNDKYSYSYTANRKVGDKFDYIIGVLDYDFSNFKLNPRSDDDLALAGSVKPDAGEADTSVQDTSTQDTSVQDTGEQDTGTSDTGGSTKKCAENVVISQVKTFGIADGGANHPDEFVEIYNPLSTDVDLNGFKLQYKSATGTEWKDLAVFSSKTLGAGKFLLVASDVAQLGTVTADITYSSSQVGLSASGGNVRIIDASSNVVDMVAWGSGNSPEGTAVAQPVMGGSIIRKAKADSTSESMKSGGSDEKSGHGVDTDNNANDFVLLDLAEPNNSASEAEPSTCVK
;
A
#
# COMPACT_ATOMS: atom_id res chain seq x y z
N MET A 1 55.12 12.26 -54.67
CA MET A 1 54.13 13.35 -54.51
C MET A 1 52.94 13.06 -55.43
N ASN A 2 51.74 13.31 -54.90
CA ASN A 2 50.38 13.22 -55.49
C ASN A 2 49.79 11.81 -55.62
N LYS A 3 48.89 11.34 -54.74
CA LYS A 3 47.51 11.77 -54.34
C LYS A 3 46.44 11.51 -55.41
N GLY A 4 45.43 10.71 -55.05
CA GLY A 4 44.02 10.99 -55.39
C GLY A 4 43.15 9.83 -55.89
N ASN A 5 42.39 9.21 -54.97
CA ASN A 5 40.98 8.76 -55.03
C ASN A 5 40.38 8.14 -56.32
N LEU A 6 39.67 7.00 -56.23
CA LEU A 6 38.26 6.88 -55.80
C LEU A 6 37.66 5.49 -56.18
N PHE A 7 36.98 4.86 -55.20
CA PHE A 7 35.96 3.79 -55.22
C PHE A 7 35.57 3.05 -56.53
N LYS A 8 35.43 1.71 -56.43
CA LYS A 8 34.12 1.01 -56.57
C LYS A 8 34.14 -0.48 -56.17
N PHE A 9 33.07 -0.85 -55.48
CA PHE A 9 32.60 -2.14 -54.97
C PHE A 9 32.29 -3.18 -56.07
N LEU A 10 32.54 -4.47 -55.79
CA LEU A 10 31.77 -5.66 -56.20
C LEU A 10 32.38 -6.82 -55.39
N GLY A 11 31.75 -7.41 -54.36
CA GLY A 11 30.54 -8.22 -54.44
C GLY A 11 30.93 -9.70 -54.35
N PHE A 12 31.15 -10.23 -53.15
CA PHE A 12 31.28 -11.68 -52.90
C PHE A 12 30.27 -12.07 -51.82
N VAL A 13 29.17 -12.68 -52.25
CA VAL A 13 28.22 -13.38 -51.39
C VAL A 13 28.86 -14.72 -51.05
N LEU A 14 29.26 -14.90 -49.79
CA LEU A 14 29.69 -16.19 -49.27
C LEU A 14 28.46 -16.91 -48.72
N LEU A 15 27.93 -17.83 -49.51
CA LEU A 15 26.90 -18.77 -49.09
C LEU A 15 27.55 -19.80 -48.16
N ILE A 16 27.38 -19.70 -46.84
CA ILE A 16 27.73 -20.77 -45.91
C ILE A 16 26.52 -21.70 -45.81
N VAL A 17 26.60 -22.83 -46.50
CA VAL A 17 25.72 -23.98 -46.28
C VAL A 17 26.18 -24.65 -44.99
N ALA A 18 25.37 -24.58 -43.93
CA ALA A 18 25.60 -25.33 -42.70
C ALA A 18 25.37 -26.84 -42.99
N SER A 19 26.46 -27.56 -43.23
CA SER A 19 26.47 -29.02 -43.20
C SER A 19 26.41 -29.50 -41.76
N LEU A 20 25.29 -30.11 -41.37
CA LEU A 20 25.15 -30.89 -40.13
C LEU A 20 26.17 -32.03 -40.13
N VAL A 21 27.21 -31.89 -39.31
CA VAL A 21 28.06 -32.99 -38.87
C VAL A 21 27.69 -33.28 -37.42
N PRO A 22 27.26 -34.50 -37.06
CA PRO A 22 26.97 -34.84 -35.68
C PRO A 22 28.30 -34.89 -34.90
N TYR A 23 28.51 -33.95 -33.98
CA TYR A 23 29.63 -34.03 -33.05
C TYR A 23 29.31 -35.05 -31.96
N TYR A 24 30.16 -36.06 -31.88
CA TYR A 24 30.14 -37.10 -30.84
C TYR A 24 30.43 -36.48 -29.47
N CYS A 25 29.63 -36.89 -28.49
CA CYS A 25 29.74 -36.55 -27.07
C CYS A 25 31.10 -36.99 -26.49
N GLY A 26 31.89 -36.02 -26.02
CA GLY A 26 33.08 -36.26 -25.21
C GLY A 26 32.85 -35.70 -23.81
N SER A 27 32.83 -36.58 -22.80
CA SER A 27 32.75 -36.21 -21.39
C SER A 27 33.99 -35.40 -20.98
N THR A 28 33.83 -34.15 -20.55
CA THR A 28 34.88 -33.42 -19.84
C THR A 28 34.74 -33.65 -18.34
N ARG A 29 35.75 -34.25 -17.72
CA ARG A 29 35.85 -34.43 -16.27
C ARG A 29 36.57 -33.23 -15.65
N ASP A 30 36.05 -32.71 -14.54
CA ASP A 30 36.81 -31.84 -13.63
C ASP A 30 37.84 -32.66 -12.81
N SER A 31 38.86 -31.97 -12.32
CA SER A 31 39.93 -32.37 -11.41
C SER A 31 39.51 -33.13 -10.15
N THR A 32 38.21 -33.19 -9.82
CA THR A 32 37.65 -33.95 -8.68
C THR A 32 36.99 -35.28 -9.07
N GLY A 33 36.86 -35.60 -10.36
CA GLY A 33 36.42 -36.91 -10.82
C GLY A 33 34.93 -37.24 -10.61
N THR A 34 34.06 -36.24 -10.44
CA THR A 34 32.61 -36.41 -10.42
C THR A 34 32.01 -36.19 -11.82
N ASP A 35 31.05 -37.04 -12.21
CA ASP A 35 30.37 -36.95 -13.52
C ASP A 35 29.39 -35.76 -13.51
N VAL A 36 29.61 -34.80 -14.42
CA VAL A 36 28.67 -33.70 -14.70
C VAL A 36 27.55 -34.27 -15.57
N LYS A 37 26.29 -34.16 -15.10
CA LYS A 37 25.11 -34.45 -15.94
C LYS A 37 25.11 -33.47 -17.13
N PRO A 38 25.09 -33.94 -18.39
CA PRO A 38 24.89 -33.07 -19.54
C PRO A 38 23.53 -32.36 -19.46
N LYS A 39 23.46 -31.06 -19.82
CA LYS A 39 22.20 -30.34 -20.04
C LYS A 39 21.32 -31.17 -20.99
N ASP A 40 20.05 -31.34 -20.65
CA ASP A 40 19.09 -32.05 -21.49
C ASP A 40 18.83 -31.23 -22.76
N THR A 41 19.51 -31.63 -23.85
CA THR A 41 19.42 -31.01 -25.17
C THR A 41 18.24 -31.54 -25.99
N SER A 42 17.30 -32.28 -25.37
CA SER A 42 16.22 -32.96 -26.08
C SER A 42 14.96 -32.12 -26.36
N LYS A 43 14.96 -30.82 -26.05
CA LYS A 43 13.83 -29.93 -26.34
C LYS A 43 14.07 -29.11 -27.61
N ASP A 44 13.12 -29.25 -28.54
CA ASP A 44 13.03 -28.71 -29.90
C ASP A 44 13.85 -27.44 -30.21
N ALA A 45 14.89 -27.60 -31.04
CA ALA A 45 15.51 -26.52 -31.81
C ALA A 45 14.63 -26.07 -33.01
N SER A 46 13.33 -26.42 -33.03
CA SER A 46 12.43 -26.18 -34.17
C SER A 46 11.98 -24.72 -34.32
N GLY A 47 12.38 -23.83 -33.41
CA GLY A 47 11.94 -22.42 -33.37
C GLY A 47 12.83 -21.41 -34.09
N LEU A 48 13.97 -21.82 -34.66
CA LEU A 48 14.98 -20.89 -35.20
C LEU A 48 15.01 -20.77 -36.73
N GLU A 49 14.12 -21.45 -37.45
CA GLU A 49 14.15 -21.46 -38.93
C GLU A 49 13.89 -20.08 -39.56
N ASP A 50 13.32 -19.11 -38.81
CA ASP A 50 12.98 -17.75 -39.28
C ASP A 50 13.43 -16.61 -38.32
N ALA A 51 14.51 -16.79 -37.55
CA ALA A 51 14.96 -15.76 -36.60
C ALA A 51 15.28 -14.41 -37.30
N GLU A 52 14.64 -13.32 -36.86
CA GLU A 52 14.91 -11.97 -37.35
C GLU A 52 16.37 -11.61 -37.05
N ILE A 53 17.14 -11.26 -38.08
CA ILE A 53 18.50 -10.74 -37.95
C ILE A 53 18.47 -9.24 -38.20
N THR A 54 18.91 -8.44 -37.24
CA THR A 54 18.98 -6.98 -37.41
C THR A 54 20.12 -6.57 -38.35
N ASP A 55 20.11 -5.33 -38.83
CA ASP A 55 21.17 -4.77 -39.69
C ASP A 55 22.56 -4.80 -39.01
N GLY A 56 22.60 -4.93 -37.68
CA GLY A 56 23.82 -5.11 -36.87
C GLY A 56 24.28 -6.56 -36.72
N GLY A 57 23.57 -7.54 -37.29
CA GLY A 57 23.89 -8.97 -37.18
C GLY A 57 23.44 -9.63 -35.87
N TYR A 58 22.58 -8.98 -35.09
CA TYR A 58 22.02 -9.56 -33.87
C TYR A 58 20.81 -10.44 -34.20
N MET A 59 20.78 -11.64 -33.64
CA MET A 59 19.60 -12.50 -33.67
C MET A 59 18.59 -12.01 -32.65
N VAL A 60 17.42 -11.55 -33.12
CA VAL A 60 16.32 -11.20 -32.22
C VAL A 60 15.78 -12.49 -31.60
N THR A 61 15.80 -12.57 -30.28
CA THR A 61 15.41 -13.76 -29.54
C THR A 61 14.84 -13.39 -28.18
N THR A 62 14.35 -14.39 -27.45
CA THR A 62 13.86 -14.25 -26.06
C THR A 62 14.87 -14.85 -25.09
N VAL A 63 14.75 -14.47 -23.82
CA VAL A 63 15.50 -15.10 -22.72
C VAL A 63 15.13 -16.59 -22.62
N TYR A 64 13.87 -16.96 -22.82
CA TYR A 64 13.43 -18.36 -22.84
C TYR A 64 14.21 -19.21 -23.85
N ASN A 65 14.47 -18.68 -25.04
CA ASN A 65 15.23 -19.39 -26.08
C ASN A 65 16.72 -19.52 -25.71
N ILE A 66 17.29 -18.51 -25.05
CA ILE A 66 18.66 -18.55 -24.56
C ILE A 66 18.78 -19.62 -23.47
N GLN A 67 17.98 -19.49 -22.42
CA GLN A 67 17.98 -20.39 -21.25
C GLN A 67 17.54 -21.82 -21.61
N GLY A 68 16.65 -21.98 -22.60
CA GLY A 68 16.22 -23.26 -23.15
C GLY A 68 17.25 -23.94 -24.07
N GLY A 69 18.40 -23.32 -24.31
CA GLY A 69 19.49 -23.90 -25.12
C GLY A 69 19.29 -23.85 -26.62
N ALA A 70 18.29 -23.10 -27.12
CA ALA A 70 18.10 -22.92 -28.56
C ALA A 70 19.21 -22.04 -29.15
N ILE A 71 19.72 -21.06 -28.40
CA ILE A 71 20.74 -20.13 -28.86
C ILE A 71 22.15 -20.66 -28.54
N PRO A 72 23.02 -20.88 -29.54
CA PRO A 72 24.40 -21.30 -29.30
C PRO A 72 25.21 -20.22 -28.55
N GLU A 73 26.10 -20.64 -27.66
CA GLU A 73 27.06 -19.75 -27.00
C GLU A 73 27.88 -18.94 -28.05
N ASN A 74 28.26 -17.71 -27.70
CA ASN A 74 28.95 -16.73 -28.55
C ASN A 74 28.07 -16.10 -29.65
N SER A 75 26.77 -16.39 -29.67
CA SER A 75 25.83 -15.73 -30.58
C SER A 75 25.65 -14.25 -30.24
N LEU A 76 25.54 -13.41 -31.27
CA LEU A 76 25.06 -12.03 -31.11
C LEU A 76 23.53 -12.06 -30.99
N VAL A 77 23.01 -11.51 -29.89
CA VAL A 77 21.59 -11.53 -29.57
C VAL A 77 21.05 -10.12 -29.32
N GLU A 78 19.81 -9.91 -29.73
CA GLU A 78 18.98 -8.79 -29.32
C GLU A 78 17.76 -9.36 -28.56
N VAL A 79 17.66 -9.04 -27.29
CA VAL A 79 16.48 -9.36 -26.47
C VAL A 79 15.71 -8.07 -26.25
N ARG A 80 14.44 -8.06 -26.62
CA ARG A 80 13.58 -6.86 -26.58
C ARG A 80 12.64 -6.92 -25.40
N ASP A 81 12.18 -5.75 -24.95
CA ASP A 81 11.07 -5.64 -24.03
C ASP A 81 11.23 -6.38 -22.67
N VAL A 82 12.46 -6.55 -22.18
CA VAL A 82 12.73 -7.17 -20.87
C VAL A 82 12.75 -6.14 -19.75
N VAL A 83 12.36 -6.57 -18.55
CA VAL A 83 12.22 -5.71 -17.38
C VAL A 83 13.41 -5.90 -16.45
N VAL A 84 14.02 -4.80 -16.00
CA VAL A 84 15.11 -4.82 -15.01
C VAL A 84 14.59 -5.23 -13.64
N THR A 85 15.14 -6.29 -13.05
CA THR A 85 14.67 -6.87 -11.78
C THR A 85 15.58 -6.60 -10.60
N SER A 86 16.81 -6.16 -10.81
CA SER A 86 17.78 -5.89 -9.75
C SER A 86 18.26 -4.44 -9.71
N PRO A 87 18.77 -3.96 -8.56
CA PRO A 87 19.66 -2.81 -8.55
C PRO A 87 20.85 -3.05 -9.48
N THR A 88 21.44 -1.98 -10.03
CA THR A 88 22.71 -2.10 -10.74
C THR A 88 23.86 -2.30 -9.76
N PHE A 89 24.82 -3.15 -10.14
CA PHE A 89 25.98 -3.47 -9.31
C PHE A 89 27.25 -3.61 -10.16
N LYS A 90 28.41 -3.50 -9.51
CA LYS A 90 29.70 -3.67 -10.17
C LYS A 90 30.08 -5.14 -10.23
N SER A 91 30.38 -5.65 -11.41
CA SER A 91 30.74 -7.08 -11.61
C SER A 91 32.11 -7.45 -11.01
N SER A 92 32.91 -6.47 -10.60
CA SER A 92 34.05 -6.70 -9.71
C SER A 92 34.38 -5.45 -8.90
N SER A 93 34.89 -5.64 -7.69
CA SER A 93 35.35 -4.56 -6.80
C SER A 93 36.51 -3.73 -7.36
N LYS A 94 37.13 -4.19 -8.46
CA LYS A 94 38.24 -3.51 -9.15
C LYS A 94 37.82 -2.76 -10.41
N SER A 95 36.56 -2.87 -10.84
CA SER A 95 36.06 -2.21 -12.05
C SER A 95 35.36 -0.91 -11.73
N THR A 96 35.67 0.15 -12.48
CA THR A 96 35.01 1.46 -12.37
C THR A 96 33.75 1.54 -13.24
N ASP A 97 33.72 0.79 -14.34
CA ASP A 97 32.76 0.98 -15.44
C ASP A 97 32.22 -0.36 -15.99
N ASN A 98 32.10 -1.42 -15.19
CA ASN A 98 31.35 -2.61 -15.59
C ASN A 98 30.09 -2.72 -14.73
N ASP A 99 29.00 -2.11 -15.17
CA ASP A 99 27.72 -2.30 -14.50
C ASP A 99 27.09 -3.64 -14.91
N SER A 100 26.34 -4.22 -13.99
CA SER A 100 25.60 -5.45 -14.20
C SER A 100 24.28 -5.39 -13.47
N PHE A 101 23.31 -6.12 -13.99
CA PHE A 101 21.96 -6.18 -13.47
C PHE A 101 21.30 -7.45 -14.01
N PHE A 102 20.16 -7.81 -13.43
CA PHE A 102 19.31 -8.89 -13.91
C PHE A 102 18.11 -8.33 -14.64
N VAL A 103 17.64 -9.06 -15.65
CA VAL A 103 16.40 -8.77 -16.36
C VAL A 103 15.54 -10.02 -16.46
N ILE A 104 14.24 -9.81 -16.65
CA ILE A 104 13.25 -10.86 -16.85
C ILE A 104 12.35 -10.52 -18.04
N GLU A 105 11.88 -11.54 -18.77
CA GLU A 105 10.77 -11.40 -19.71
C GLU A 105 9.48 -10.96 -18.99
N LYS A 106 8.64 -10.16 -19.63
CA LYS A 106 7.43 -9.58 -19.02
C LYS A 106 6.45 -10.64 -18.51
N GLU A 107 6.42 -11.81 -19.14
CA GLU A 107 5.55 -12.92 -18.76
C GLU A 107 6.06 -13.66 -17.50
N GLY A 108 7.34 -13.50 -17.14
CA GLY A 108 7.96 -14.17 -15.99
C GLY A 108 8.00 -15.70 -16.12
N GLY A 109 8.07 -16.41 -15.00
CA GLY A 109 8.10 -17.88 -15.03
C GLY A 109 9.49 -18.49 -15.25
N GLN A 110 9.53 -19.82 -15.44
CA GLN A 110 10.78 -20.55 -15.68
C GLN A 110 11.49 -20.04 -16.95
N TYR A 111 12.82 -19.99 -16.89
CA TYR A 111 13.71 -19.62 -17.99
C TYR A 111 13.56 -18.18 -18.49
N SER A 112 12.87 -17.32 -17.75
CA SER A 112 12.59 -15.93 -18.14
C SER A 112 13.69 -14.94 -17.77
N GLY A 113 14.62 -15.33 -16.89
CA GLY A 113 15.60 -14.44 -16.27
C GLY A 113 17.01 -14.61 -16.84
N ILE A 114 17.78 -13.51 -16.91
CA ILE A 114 19.18 -13.57 -17.35
C ILE A 114 20.04 -12.47 -16.72
N TYR A 115 21.31 -12.80 -16.50
CA TYR A 115 22.34 -11.86 -16.06
C TYR A 115 22.82 -10.99 -17.23
N VAL A 116 22.95 -9.68 -17.01
CA VAL A 116 23.46 -8.74 -18.01
C VAL A 116 24.81 -8.17 -17.54
N PHE A 117 25.87 -8.44 -18.29
CA PHE A 117 27.21 -7.89 -18.06
C PHE A 117 27.46 -6.71 -19.02
N PHE A 118 27.32 -5.47 -18.55
CA PHE A 118 27.53 -4.28 -19.39
C PHE A 118 29.00 -3.83 -19.32
N LYS A 119 29.84 -4.46 -20.13
CA LYS A 119 31.29 -4.30 -20.10
C LYS A 119 31.72 -2.89 -20.52
N ASN A 120 32.60 -2.26 -19.73
CA ASN A 120 33.18 -0.94 -19.92
C ASN A 120 32.13 0.19 -20.09
N ASN A 121 30.91 -0.01 -19.59
CA ASN A 121 29.84 0.95 -19.62
C ASN A 121 29.12 1.02 -18.26
N LYS A 122 28.48 2.17 -18.04
CA LYS A 122 27.54 2.36 -16.93
C LYS A 122 26.12 2.18 -17.42
N ALA A 123 25.31 1.47 -16.66
CA ALA A 123 23.91 1.27 -16.97
C ALA A 123 23.09 2.35 -16.25
N ASP A 124 22.39 3.20 -17.01
CA ASP A 124 21.40 4.14 -16.48
C ASP A 124 20.02 3.45 -16.47
N VAL A 125 19.90 2.45 -15.60
CA VAL A 125 18.69 1.65 -15.44
C VAL A 125 18.35 1.45 -13.97
N ALA A 126 17.06 1.36 -13.67
CA ALA A 126 16.50 1.07 -12.36
C ALA A 126 15.56 -0.14 -12.44
N ILE A 127 15.25 -0.75 -11.29
CA ILE A 127 14.24 -1.81 -11.19
C ILE A 127 12.92 -1.31 -11.81
N GLY A 128 12.31 -2.14 -12.66
CA GLY A 128 11.07 -1.81 -13.39
C GLY A 128 11.31 -1.07 -14.71
N ASP A 129 12.55 -0.72 -15.07
CA ASP A 129 12.82 -0.20 -16.41
C ASP A 129 12.62 -1.27 -17.47
N LEU A 130 11.97 -0.88 -18.57
CA LEU A 130 11.79 -1.69 -19.76
C LEU A 130 12.93 -1.42 -20.74
N VAL A 131 13.66 -2.45 -21.14
CA VAL A 131 14.88 -2.31 -21.94
C VAL A 131 14.96 -3.29 -23.12
N ASP A 132 15.54 -2.83 -24.22
CA ASP A 132 16.08 -3.71 -25.27
C ASP A 132 17.60 -3.87 -25.03
N ILE A 133 18.12 -5.09 -25.14
CA ILE A 133 19.53 -5.41 -24.87
C ILE A 133 20.15 -6.06 -26.10
N ARG A 134 21.29 -5.52 -26.52
CA ARG A 134 22.14 -6.14 -27.54
C ARG A 134 23.47 -6.55 -26.95
N GLY A 135 23.94 -7.73 -27.31
CA GLY A 135 25.23 -8.21 -26.87
C GLY A 135 25.57 -9.60 -27.38
N THR A 136 26.56 -10.20 -26.74
CA THR A 136 26.96 -11.59 -26.98
C THR A 136 26.44 -12.47 -25.86
N TYR A 137 25.67 -13.51 -26.18
CA TYR A 137 25.32 -14.55 -25.22
C TYR A 137 26.57 -15.40 -24.89
N MET A 138 26.85 -15.57 -23.60
CA MET A 138 28.02 -16.27 -23.07
C MET A 138 27.62 -17.14 -21.88
N GLU A 139 28.31 -18.28 -21.72
CA GLU A 139 28.29 -19.06 -20.50
C GLU A 139 29.55 -18.73 -19.69
N TYR A 140 29.39 -18.18 -18.48
CA TYR A 140 30.52 -17.77 -17.66
C TYR A 140 30.50 -18.50 -16.32
N TYR A 141 31.39 -19.49 -16.16
CA TYR A 141 31.38 -20.41 -15.03
C TYR A 141 29.99 -21.03 -14.78
N ASN A 142 29.37 -21.53 -15.85
CA ASN A 142 28.02 -22.12 -15.86
C ASN A 142 26.87 -21.15 -15.54
N ASN A 143 27.11 -19.84 -15.41
CA ASN A 143 26.04 -18.84 -15.33
C ASN A 143 25.79 -18.23 -16.71
N SER A 144 24.55 -18.33 -17.18
CA SER A 144 24.13 -17.75 -18.46
C SER A 144 24.07 -16.23 -18.38
N GLN A 145 24.72 -15.55 -19.33
CA GLN A 145 24.76 -14.08 -19.35
C GLN A 145 24.77 -13.48 -20.76
N ILE A 146 24.28 -12.25 -20.88
CA ILE A 146 24.50 -11.41 -22.05
C ILE A 146 25.61 -10.42 -21.73
N VAL A 147 26.71 -10.49 -22.48
CA VAL A 147 27.74 -9.45 -22.50
C VAL A 147 27.22 -8.31 -23.36
N ALA A 148 26.52 -7.37 -22.73
CA ALA A 148 25.85 -6.27 -23.40
C ALA A 148 26.86 -5.30 -24.01
N THR A 149 26.58 -4.89 -25.25
CA THR A 149 27.23 -3.78 -25.94
C THR A 149 26.33 -2.54 -26.00
N GLU A 150 25.02 -2.73 -25.88
CA GLU A 150 24.02 -1.66 -25.89
C GLU A 150 22.83 -2.06 -25.00
N VAL A 151 22.36 -1.12 -24.18
CA VAL A 151 21.14 -1.24 -23.37
C VAL A 151 20.29 -0.02 -23.69
N ILE A 152 19.09 -0.24 -24.23
CA ILE A 152 18.20 0.81 -24.73
C ILE A 152 16.98 0.87 -23.82
N LYS A 153 16.88 1.91 -23.00
CA LYS A 153 15.70 2.15 -22.15
C LYS A 153 14.50 2.60 -23.01
N LYS A 154 13.39 1.88 -22.88
CA LYS A 154 12.14 2.08 -23.63
C LYS A 154 11.06 2.77 -22.82
N GLY A 155 11.15 2.67 -21.49
CA GLY A 155 10.17 3.19 -20.55
C GLY A 155 10.25 2.41 -19.25
N THR A 156 9.10 2.19 -18.63
CA THR A 156 8.94 1.37 -17.43
C THR A 156 7.88 0.30 -17.66
N SER A 157 7.94 -0.77 -16.88
CA SER A 157 6.97 -1.86 -16.85
C SER A 157 6.82 -2.35 -15.41
N PRO A 158 5.61 -2.79 -14.98
CA PRO A 158 5.47 -3.56 -13.76
C PRO A 158 6.39 -4.78 -13.77
N LEU A 159 6.90 -5.16 -12.60
CA LEU A 159 7.61 -6.41 -12.45
C LEU A 159 6.63 -7.59 -12.59
N PRO A 160 7.03 -8.69 -13.25
CA PRO A 160 6.27 -9.93 -13.18
C PRO A 160 6.15 -10.39 -11.72
N ALA A 161 5.00 -10.95 -11.36
CA ALA A 161 4.81 -11.53 -10.04
C ALA A 161 5.85 -12.65 -9.82
N PRO A 162 6.51 -12.71 -8.65
CA PRO A 162 7.47 -13.76 -8.36
C PRO A 162 6.77 -15.12 -8.31
N VAL A 163 7.45 -16.15 -8.81
CA VAL A 163 6.93 -17.52 -8.81
C VAL A 163 7.19 -18.17 -7.47
N ASP A 164 6.17 -18.77 -6.87
CA ASP A 164 6.31 -19.58 -5.66
C ASP A 164 7.00 -20.91 -5.98
N VAL A 165 8.11 -21.17 -5.30
CA VAL A 165 8.97 -22.34 -5.56
C VAL A 165 9.38 -23.02 -4.26
N ASP A 166 9.57 -24.34 -4.33
CA ASP A 166 10.09 -25.12 -3.22
C ASP A 166 11.62 -24.92 -3.10
N PRO A 167 12.13 -24.42 -1.95
CA PRO A 167 13.55 -24.23 -1.73
C PRO A 167 14.41 -25.47 -2.03
N ALA A 168 13.89 -26.67 -1.73
CA ALA A 168 14.62 -27.92 -1.93
C ALA A 168 14.83 -28.25 -3.42
N LYS A 169 13.97 -27.74 -4.30
CA LYS A 169 14.05 -27.93 -5.75
C LYS A 169 14.95 -26.94 -6.45
N ILE A 170 15.14 -25.75 -5.87
CA ILE A 170 15.90 -24.66 -6.50
C ILE A 170 17.27 -24.41 -5.86
N LYS A 171 17.62 -25.11 -4.78
CA LYS A 171 18.98 -25.07 -4.21
C LYS A 171 20.02 -25.65 -5.18
N THR A 172 21.29 -25.55 -4.80
CA THR A 172 22.40 -26.18 -5.54
C THR A 172 22.14 -27.67 -5.75
N GLY A 173 22.07 -28.08 -7.02
CA GLY A 173 21.79 -29.47 -7.43
C GLY A 173 20.33 -29.90 -7.32
N GLY A 174 19.40 -28.98 -7.03
CA GLY A 174 17.96 -29.23 -7.09
C GLY A 174 17.48 -29.43 -8.54
N GLU A 175 16.34 -30.11 -8.71
CA GLU A 175 15.83 -30.47 -10.05
C GLU A 175 15.33 -29.28 -10.89
N GLU A 176 15.01 -28.16 -10.24
CA GLU A 176 14.49 -26.94 -10.88
C GLU A 176 15.49 -25.77 -10.80
N SER A 177 16.70 -25.97 -10.28
CA SER A 177 17.65 -24.86 -10.04
C SER A 177 18.04 -24.11 -11.31
N GLU A 178 18.28 -24.83 -12.41
CA GLU A 178 18.57 -24.22 -13.72
C GLU A 178 17.35 -23.50 -14.29
N ASN A 179 16.13 -23.99 -14.00
CA ASN A 179 14.91 -23.44 -14.57
C ASN A 179 14.63 -22.02 -14.06
N TYR A 180 15.13 -21.69 -12.88
CA TYR A 180 14.92 -20.39 -12.26
C TYR A 180 16.20 -19.56 -12.19
N GLU A 181 17.30 -19.96 -12.84
CA GLU A 181 18.51 -19.14 -12.87
C GLU A 181 18.22 -17.75 -13.48
N GLY A 182 18.56 -16.69 -12.72
CA GLY A 182 18.29 -15.30 -13.08
C GLY A 182 16.84 -14.86 -12.88
N VAL A 183 15.94 -15.74 -12.46
CA VAL A 183 14.49 -15.47 -12.31
C VAL A 183 14.19 -14.90 -10.93
N LEU A 184 13.23 -13.98 -10.87
CA LEU A 184 12.64 -13.48 -9.62
C LEU A 184 11.64 -14.50 -9.08
N VAL A 185 11.95 -15.11 -7.93
CA VAL A 185 11.14 -16.16 -7.28
C VAL A 185 10.80 -15.81 -5.84
N ARG A 186 9.82 -16.50 -5.27
CA ARG A 186 9.41 -16.40 -3.87
C ARG A 186 9.42 -17.78 -3.22
N ILE A 187 9.99 -17.86 -2.02
CA ILE A 187 9.83 -19.02 -1.13
C ILE A 187 8.96 -18.59 0.05
N LEU A 188 8.16 -19.51 0.58
CA LEU A 188 7.17 -19.24 1.61
C LEU A 188 7.41 -20.13 2.84
N ASN A 189 7.14 -19.58 4.02
CA ASN A 189 7.10 -20.29 5.30
C ASN A 189 8.35 -21.16 5.56
N VAL A 190 9.52 -20.53 5.56
CA VAL A 190 10.79 -21.23 5.75
C VAL A 190 11.47 -20.80 7.04
N ASP A 191 12.03 -21.77 7.76
CA ASP A 191 12.90 -21.45 8.90
C ASP A 191 14.36 -21.32 8.48
N VAL A 192 15.10 -20.43 9.11
CA VAL A 192 16.57 -20.38 9.01
C VAL A 192 17.16 -21.59 9.70
N THR A 193 17.83 -22.46 8.94
CA THR A 193 18.45 -23.71 9.43
C THR A 193 19.94 -23.56 9.71
N ASN A 194 20.57 -22.50 9.17
CA ASN A 194 21.96 -22.14 9.41
C ASN A 194 22.17 -20.65 9.15
N ASP A 195 22.47 -19.87 10.19
CA ASP A 195 22.67 -18.41 10.10
C ASP A 195 24.09 -17.98 9.69
N SER A 196 25.00 -18.93 9.45
CA SER A 196 26.39 -18.66 9.08
C SER A 196 26.89 -19.64 8.03
N VAL A 197 26.39 -19.49 6.79
CA VAL A 197 26.90 -20.24 5.64
C VAL A 197 28.30 -19.73 5.27
N LEU A 198 29.26 -20.65 5.15
CA LEU A 198 30.63 -20.33 4.74
C LEU A 198 30.72 -20.24 3.21
N GLY A 199 31.37 -19.20 2.70
CA GLY A 199 31.76 -19.11 1.30
C GLY A 199 32.89 -20.08 0.94
N THR A 200 33.27 -20.11 -0.33
CA THR A 200 34.35 -20.96 -0.85
C THR A 200 35.74 -20.64 -0.27
N ASP A 201 35.90 -19.45 0.32
CA ASP A 201 37.09 -19.04 1.07
C ASP A 201 37.09 -19.51 2.54
N GLY A 202 36.06 -20.27 2.95
CA GLY A 202 35.86 -20.78 4.30
C GLY A 202 35.42 -19.73 5.32
N LYS A 203 34.90 -18.58 4.89
CA LYS A 203 34.47 -17.48 5.77
C LYS A 203 32.98 -17.14 5.60
N PRO A 204 32.31 -16.62 6.65
CA PRO A 204 30.94 -16.16 6.52
C PRO A 204 30.88 -14.80 5.79
N HIS A 205 29.94 -14.67 4.85
CA HIS A 205 29.70 -13.44 4.08
C HIS A 205 28.32 -12.81 4.33
N GLY A 206 27.59 -13.32 5.34
CA GLY A 206 26.22 -12.89 5.67
C GLY A 206 25.13 -13.66 4.93
N ASP A 207 25.51 -14.75 4.27
CA ASP A 207 24.60 -15.75 3.69
C ASP A 207 24.05 -16.65 4.81
N PHE A 208 22.80 -17.08 4.67
CA PHE A 208 22.15 -18.04 5.57
C PHE A 208 21.43 -19.12 4.78
N GLU A 209 21.20 -20.28 5.39
CA GLU A 209 20.44 -21.39 4.83
C GLU A 209 19.04 -21.43 5.45
N VAL A 210 18.05 -21.79 4.64
CA VAL A 210 16.68 -22.00 5.07
C VAL A 210 16.23 -23.44 4.88
N THR A 211 15.07 -23.79 5.44
CA THR A 211 14.39 -25.07 5.24
C THR A 211 14.36 -25.46 3.76
N GLY A 212 14.64 -26.73 3.47
CA GLY A 212 14.90 -27.24 2.11
C GLY A 212 16.36 -27.13 1.66
N GLY A 213 17.20 -26.39 2.38
CA GLY A 213 18.65 -26.29 2.14
C GLY A 213 19.04 -25.28 1.06
N LEU A 214 18.16 -24.32 0.76
CA LEU A 214 18.47 -23.19 -0.12
C LEU A 214 19.27 -22.14 0.65
N ILE A 215 20.28 -21.57 0.00
CA ILE A 215 21.06 -20.47 0.55
C ILE A 215 20.40 -19.14 0.14
N VAL A 216 20.19 -18.26 1.11
CA VAL A 216 19.77 -16.87 0.90
C VAL A 216 21.02 -15.98 1.00
N GLY A 217 21.44 -15.45 -0.14
CA GLY A 217 22.68 -14.72 -0.31
C GLY A 217 22.56 -13.23 0.01
N LYS A 218 23.66 -12.56 0.36
CA LYS A 218 23.73 -11.11 0.63
C LYS A 218 24.32 -10.29 -0.53
N PHE A 219 23.93 -10.65 -1.76
CA PHE A 219 24.49 -9.97 -2.93
C PHE A 219 24.09 -8.50 -3.02
N PHE A 220 22.82 -8.19 -2.69
CA PHE A 220 22.33 -6.82 -2.55
C PHE A 220 22.32 -6.39 -1.08
N GLN A 221 22.35 -5.07 -0.86
CA GLN A 221 22.38 -4.51 0.49
C GLN A 221 21.04 -4.75 1.19
N ARG A 222 21.11 -5.37 2.37
CA ARG A 222 19.98 -5.55 3.28
C ARG A 222 20.46 -5.42 4.73
N ASN A 223 19.55 -5.03 5.63
CA ASN A 223 19.81 -4.90 7.05
C ASN A 223 19.44 -6.15 7.85
N TYR A 224 18.54 -7.00 7.35
CA TYR A 224 18.18 -8.25 8.02
C TYR A 224 19.40 -9.13 8.30
N LYS A 225 19.48 -9.61 9.55
CA LYS A 225 20.52 -10.51 10.05
C LYS A 225 19.85 -11.77 10.56
N ALA A 226 19.97 -12.84 9.79
CA ALA A 226 19.42 -14.13 10.14
C ALA A 226 19.98 -14.65 11.46
N LYS A 227 19.12 -15.34 12.22
CA LYS A 227 19.49 -16.18 13.35
C LYS A 227 18.92 -17.57 13.12
N ASN A 228 19.64 -18.58 13.58
CA ASN A 228 19.16 -19.94 13.50
C ASN A 228 17.82 -20.09 14.21
N GLY A 229 16.82 -20.64 13.52
CA GLY A 229 15.44 -20.77 13.99
C GLY A 229 14.55 -19.55 13.73
N ASP A 230 15.02 -18.48 13.09
CA ASP A 230 14.13 -17.42 12.61
C ASP A 230 13.12 -18.01 11.61
N HIS A 231 11.83 -17.74 11.79
CA HIS A 231 10.79 -18.06 10.82
C HIS A 231 10.65 -16.92 9.81
N LEU A 232 10.60 -17.26 8.53
CA LEU A 232 10.40 -16.31 7.44
C LEU A 232 9.11 -16.69 6.70
N ASP A 233 8.08 -15.86 6.83
CA ASP A 233 6.80 -16.04 6.13
C ASP A 233 7.02 -16.03 4.60
N SER A 234 7.94 -15.17 4.12
CA SER A 234 8.39 -15.24 2.73
C SER A 234 9.77 -14.62 2.51
N VAL A 235 10.45 -15.13 1.49
CA VAL A 235 11.65 -14.51 0.92
C VAL A 235 11.48 -14.41 -0.59
N VAL A 236 11.54 -13.20 -1.14
CA VAL A 236 11.58 -12.91 -2.57
C VAL A 236 13.02 -12.65 -2.97
N GLY A 237 13.42 -13.06 -4.17
CA GLY A 237 14.76 -12.71 -4.65
C GLY A 237 15.05 -13.26 -6.03
N ILE A 238 16.19 -12.85 -6.56
CA ILE A 238 16.70 -13.37 -7.83
C ILE A 238 17.50 -14.63 -7.53
N LEU A 239 17.14 -15.77 -8.11
CA LEU A 239 17.94 -16.97 -7.96
C LEU A 239 19.20 -16.83 -8.82
N ASN A 240 20.37 -16.85 -8.20
CA ASN A 240 21.65 -16.64 -8.87
C ASN A 240 22.61 -17.80 -8.60
N TYR A 241 23.25 -18.29 -9.67
CA TYR A 241 24.39 -19.18 -9.56
C TYR A 241 25.70 -18.38 -9.46
N SER A 242 26.46 -18.62 -8.41
CA SER A 242 27.81 -18.08 -8.28
C SER A 242 28.67 -18.91 -7.32
N PHE A 243 29.96 -19.03 -7.64
CA PHE A 243 30.92 -19.80 -6.82
C PHE A 243 30.44 -21.22 -6.50
N ASP A 244 29.90 -21.90 -7.51
CA ASP A 244 29.36 -23.27 -7.44
C ASP A 244 28.17 -23.45 -6.49
N GLN A 245 27.43 -22.38 -6.21
CA GLN A 245 26.27 -22.41 -5.33
C GLN A 245 25.12 -21.56 -5.89
N MET A 246 23.91 -22.11 -5.84
CA MET A 246 22.68 -21.37 -6.05
C MET A 246 22.32 -20.60 -4.79
N ARG A 247 22.00 -19.32 -4.97
CA ARG A 247 21.55 -18.42 -3.91
C ARG A 247 20.32 -17.66 -4.32
N LEU A 248 19.34 -17.58 -3.45
CA LEU A 248 18.27 -16.59 -3.57
C LEU A 248 18.82 -15.24 -3.11
N GLN A 249 18.72 -14.22 -3.95
CA GLN A 249 19.28 -12.88 -3.69
C GLN A 249 18.16 -11.87 -3.48
N PRO A 250 17.71 -11.64 -2.23
CA PRO A 250 16.84 -10.52 -1.89
C PRO A 250 17.46 -9.20 -2.32
N ARG A 251 16.66 -8.33 -2.95
CA ARG A 251 17.10 -7.06 -3.51
C ARG A 251 17.27 -5.98 -2.44
N ASP A 252 16.42 -6.04 -1.41
CA ASP A 252 16.47 -5.22 -0.21
C ASP A 252 15.76 -5.93 0.96
N ASP A 253 15.46 -5.21 2.06
CA ASP A 253 14.77 -5.78 3.22
C ASP A 253 13.27 -6.06 2.98
N ASN A 254 12.61 -5.42 2.01
CA ASN A 254 11.20 -5.67 1.70
C ASN A 254 10.98 -7.05 1.07
N ASP A 255 12.04 -7.62 0.50
CA ASP A 255 12.06 -8.97 -0.04
C ASP A 255 12.15 -10.05 1.06
N ILE A 256 12.23 -9.69 2.35
CA ILE A 256 12.28 -10.65 3.47
C ILE A 256 11.17 -10.32 4.48
N VAL A 257 10.18 -11.20 4.59
CA VAL A 257 9.11 -11.08 5.58
C VAL A 257 9.39 -12.04 6.71
N ILE A 258 9.70 -11.49 7.89
CA ILE A 258 10.00 -12.27 9.10
C ILE A 258 8.69 -12.61 9.79
N GLY A 259 8.47 -13.90 10.03
CA GLY A 259 7.37 -14.41 10.83
C GLY A 259 7.71 -14.48 12.32
N SER A 260 6.68 -14.48 13.17
CA SER A 260 6.85 -14.60 14.61
C SER A 260 7.22 -16.03 15.00
N VAL A 261 8.45 -16.27 15.48
CA VAL A 261 8.79 -17.54 16.13
C VAL A 261 8.31 -17.51 17.58
N ALA A 262 7.38 -18.39 17.96
CA ALA A 262 7.05 -18.65 19.35
C ALA A 262 7.21 -20.15 19.67
N ASP A 263 8.15 -20.42 20.58
CA ASP A 263 8.35 -21.58 21.45
C ASP A 263 7.48 -22.85 21.20
N GLY A 264 8.10 -23.90 20.66
CA GLY A 264 7.86 -25.27 21.15
C GLY A 264 6.74 -26.14 20.54
N GLY A 265 6.08 -25.75 19.46
CA GLY A 265 5.10 -26.61 18.77
C GLY A 265 5.74 -27.69 17.90
N GLN A 266 5.41 -28.96 18.13
CA GLN A 266 5.73 -30.06 17.22
C GLN A 266 4.94 -29.93 15.91
N ASP A 267 5.67 -30.07 14.82
CA ASP A 267 5.20 -30.27 13.44
C ASP A 267 4.02 -31.25 13.31
N ILE A 268 2.93 -30.79 12.67
CA ILE A 268 2.00 -31.66 11.94
C ILE A 268 1.94 -31.18 10.50
N SER A 269 2.87 -31.72 9.70
CA SER A 269 2.82 -31.98 8.27
C SER A 269 1.62 -31.43 7.49
N GLY A 270 1.90 -30.44 6.64
CA GLY A 270 1.71 -30.58 5.20
C GLY A 270 0.31 -30.91 4.70
N ASP A 271 -0.61 -29.98 4.84
CA ASP A 271 -1.75 -29.87 3.92
C ASP A 271 -1.70 -28.54 3.17
N THR A 272 -1.22 -28.59 1.93
CA THR A 272 -1.27 -27.48 0.97
C THR A 272 -2.59 -27.45 0.20
N THR A 273 -3.56 -28.31 0.54
CA THR A 273 -4.90 -28.22 -0.05
C THR A 273 -5.64 -27.04 0.58
N VAL A 274 -6.03 -26.10 -0.28
CA VAL A 274 -6.89 -25.00 0.13
C VAL A 274 -8.25 -25.59 0.50
N THR A 275 -8.59 -25.54 1.78
CA THR A 275 -9.92 -25.95 2.25
C THR A 275 -10.92 -24.90 1.75
N THR A 276 -11.74 -25.31 0.78
CA THR A 276 -12.77 -24.46 0.16
C THR A 276 -14.15 -24.80 0.71
N GLY A 277 -15.06 -23.81 0.70
CA GLY A 277 -16.40 -23.98 1.27
C GLY A 277 -16.44 -23.99 2.80
N ILE A 278 -15.35 -23.57 3.45
CA ILE A 278 -15.27 -23.32 4.89
C ILE A 278 -15.80 -21.93 5.21
N THR A 279 -16.45 -21.80 6.36
CA THR A 279 -17.06 -20.56 6.86
C THR A 279 -16.27 -20.02 8.05
N ILE A 280 -16.44 -18.74 8.41
CA ILE A 280 -15.84 -18.21 9.65
C ILE A 280 -16.43 -18.94 10.85
N TYR A 281 -17.73 -19.25 10.80
CA TYR A 281 -18.40 -20.08 11.81
C TYR A 281 -17.67 -21.40 12.05
N ASP A 282 -17.28 -22.10 10.98
CA ASP A 282 -16.55 -23.37 11.10
C ASP A 282 -15.19 -23.21 11.78
N ILE A 283 -14.50 -22.09 11.53
CA ILE A 283 -13.21 -21.79 12.15
C ILE A 283 -13.39 -21.46 13.63
N GLN A 284 -14.35 -20.60 13.95
CA GLN A 284 -14.56 -20.06 15.30
C GLN A 284 -15.24 -21.04 16.26
N ASP A 285 -16.17 -21.89 15.78
CA ASP A 285 -16.78 -22.93 16.62
C ASP A 285 -15.92 -24.19 16.61
N VAL A 286 -15.13 -24.39 17.67
CA VAL A 286 -14.31 -25.60 17.89
C VAL A 286 -15.11 -26.91 17.88
N ASN A 287 -16.44 -26.85 18.00
CA ASN A 287 -17.33 -28.01 17.91
C ASN A 287 -17.92 -28.20 16.49
N SER A 288 -17.61 -27.32 15.53
CA SER A 288 -18.03 -27.50 14.15
C SER A 288 -17.45 -28.81 13.61
N SER A 289 -18.27 -29.56 12.86
CA SER A 289 -17.80 -30.75 12.17
C SER A 289 -16.78 -30.46 11.07
N ASN A 290 -16.67 -29.19 10.64
CA ASN A 290 -15.74 -28.71 9.63
C ASN A 290 -14.61 -27.84 10.21
N HIS A 291 -14.45 -27.81 11.55
CA HIS A 291 -13.39 -27.02 12.18
C HIS A 291 -12.01 -27.45 11.65
N PRO A 292 -11.25 -26.54 11.02
CA PRO A 292 -9.99 -26.88 10.41
C PRO A 292 -8.93 -27.12 11.48
N SER A 293 -7.92 -27.92 11.17
CA SER A 293 -6.75 -27.99 12.05
C SER A 293 -5.99 -26.67 11.99
N GLU A 294 -5.41 -26.24 13.11
CA GLU A 294 -4.50 -25.09 13.13
C GLU A 294 -3.42 -25.23 12.05
N ASN A 295 -3.05 -24.13 11.40
CA ASN A 295 -2.13 -24.03 10.26
C ASN A 295 -2.66 -24.56 8.92
N SER A 296 -3.95 -24.92 8.84
CA SER A 296 -4.57 -25.24 7.54
C SER A 296 -4.71 -23.99 6.67
N VAL A 297 -4.52 -24.14 5.36
CA VAL A 297 -4.84 -23.09 4.39
C VAL A 297 -6.35 -23.11 4.11
N VAL A 298 -7.00 -21.98 4.34
CA VAL A 298 -8.45 -21.81 4.19
C VAL A 298 -8.75 -20.73 3.16
N LYS A 299 -9.90 -20.88 2.49
CA LYS A 299 -10.47 -19.84 1.62
C LYS A 299 -11.83 -19.41 2.13
N LEU A 300 -11.91 -18.16 2.61
CA LEU A 300 -13.14 -17.50 3.02
C LEU A 300 -13.69 -16.69 1.84
N GLU A 301 -14.98 -16.85 1.53
CA GLU A 301 -15.63 -16.17 0.41
C GLU A 301 -16.81 -15.34 0.92
N ASN A 302 -16.99 -14.15 0.35
CA ASN A 302 -18.11 -13.24 0.65
C ASN A 302 -18.14 -12.73 2.11
N VAL A 303 -16.98 -12.55 2.75
CA VAL A 303 -16.87 -11.97 4.09
C VAL A 303 -16.79 -10.44 4.01
N VAL A 304 -17.30 -9.74 5.01
CA VAL A 304 -17.46 -8.27 5.00
C VAL A 304 -16.54 -7.66 6.03
N VAL A 305 -15.80 -6.61 5.67
CA VAL A 305 -14.98 -5.85 6.63
C VAL A 305 -15.89 -5.15 7.62
N THR A 306 -15.78 -5.50 8.90
CA THR A 306 -16.58 -4.92 9.99
C THR A 306 -15.75 -4.01 10.89
N GLY A 307 -14.44 -4.24 11.03
CA GLY A 307 -13.50 -3.35 11.69
C GLY A 307 -12.48 -2.80 10.68
N GLY A 308 -12.26 -1.49 10.71
CA GLY A 308 -11.34 -0.83 9.77
C GLY A 308 -9.90 -1.35 9.84
N GLN A 309 -9.10 -1.02 8.83
CA GLN A 309 -7.68 -1.38 8.80
C GLN A 309 -6.91 -0.69 9.93
N PHE A 310 -6.13 -1.48 10.68
CA PHE A 310 -5.23 -1.01 11.72
C PHE A 310 -3.84 -1.64 11.58
N ASN A 311 -2.85 -1.09 12.29
CA ASN A 311 -1.52 -1.69 12.36
C ASN A 311 -1.55 -2.81 13.40
N ALA A 312 -1.65 -4.07 12.95
CA ALA A 312 -1.59 -5.24 13.83
C ALA A 312 -0.17 -5.45 14.38
N SER A 313 0.85 -5.08 13.61
CA SER A 313 2.25 -5.03 14.05
C SER A 313 3.01 -3.92 13.31
N LYS A 314 4.34 -3.90 13.41
CA LYS A 314 5.18 -2.98 12.62
C LYS A 314 5.22 -3.31 11.12
N SER A 315 4.80 -4.50 10.73
CA SER A 315 4.87 -5.02 9.36
C SER A 315 3.55 -5.60 8.85
N LEU A 316 2.53 -5.71 9.71
CA LEU A 316 1.23 -6.28 9.38
C LEU A 316 0.10 -5.27 9.55
N TYR A 317 -0.76 -5.18 8.54
CA TYR A 317 -2.10 -4.65 8.71
C TYR A 317 -3.01 -5.72 9.30
N GLY A 318 -4.02 -5.29 10.04
CA GLY A 318 -5.13 -6.11 10.52
C GLY A 318 -6.47 -5.50 10.11
N ILE A 319 -7.44 -6.35 9.76
CA ILE A 319 -8.86 -6.01 9.57
C ILE A 319 -9.71 -7.05 10.28
N PHE A 320 -10.87 -6.65 10.81
CA PHE A 320 -11.88 -7.62 11.22
C PHE A 320 -12.87 -7.82 10.09
N VAL A 321 -13.18 -9.08 9.80
CA VAL A 321 -14.20 -9.46 8.82
C VAL A 321 -15.25 -10.34 9.45
N GLU A 322 -16.46 -10.27 8.90
CA GLU A 322 -17.60 -11.03 9.39
C GLU A 322 -18.41 -11.61 8.23
N GLU A 323 -19.04 -12.76 8.42
CA GLU A 323 -20.00 -13.29 7.46
C GLU A 323 -21.19 -12.35 7.24
N LYS A 324 -21.74 -12.32 6.03
CA LYS A 324 -22.86 -11.42 5.66
C LYS A 324 -24.09 -11.50 6.58
N ASN A 325 -24.39 -12.69 7.10
CA ASN A 325 -25.53 -12.87 8.00
C ASN A 325 -25.23 -12.40 9.44
N GLY A 326 -23.96 -12.17 9.74
CA GLY A 326 -23.43 -11.89 11.06
C GLY A 326 -23.79 -12.94 12.12
N GLY A 327 -23.58 -12.59 13.39
CA GLY A 327 -24.04 -13.39 14.51
C GLY A 327 -22.96 -14.09 15.33
N ALA A 328 -23.34 -15.18 15.99
CA ALA A 328 -22.40 -15.93 16.81
C ALA A 328 -21.35 -16.60 15.92
N TYR A 329 -20.08 -16.53 16.31
CA TYR A 329 -18.94 -17.14 15.61
C TYR A 329 -18.74 -16.66 14.17
N SER A 330 -19.32 -15.52 13.77
CA SER A 330 -19.28 -15.05 12.38
C SER A 330 -18.06 -14.18 12.05
N GLY A 331 -17.29 -13.76 13.06
CA GLY A 331 -16.23 -12.76 12.94
C GLY A 331 -14.83 -13.34 13.13
N ILE A 332 -13.83 -12.79 12.45
CA ILE A 332 -12.43 -13.22 12.61
C ILE A 332 -11.46 -12.09 12.30
N LEU A 333 -10.30 -12.09 12.96
CA LEU A 333 -9.20 -11.22 12.60
C LEU A 333 -8.49 -11.73 11.34
N VAL A 334 -8.20 -10.84 10.41
CA VAL A 334 -7.36 -11.12 9.24
C VAL A 334 -6.14 -10.22 9.30
N VAL A 335 -4.95 -10.81 9.27
CA VAL A 335 -3.67 -10.10 9.23
C VAL A 335 -2.97 -10.34 7.91
N TYR A 336 -2.34 -9.30 7.36
CA TYR A 336 -1.62 -9.37 6.08
C TYR A 336 -0.47 -8.38 6.04
N SER A 337 0.54 -8.67 5.23
CA SER A 337 1.73 -7.83 5.09
C SER A 337 1.37 -6.41 4.62
N MET A 338 1.95 -5.39 5.26
CA MET A 338 1.82 -4.00 4.81
C MET A 338 2.41 -3.76 3.42
N THR A 339 3.30 -4.64 2.97
CA THR A 339 3.94 -4.58 1.64
C THR A 339 3.25 -5.46 0.59
N SER A 340 2.21 -6.20 0.97
CA SER A 340 1.48 -7.08 0.04
C SER A 340 0.78 -6.33 -1.09
N GLY A 341 0.54 -5.03 -0.93
CA GLY A 341 -0.31 -4.24 -1.82
C GLY A 341 -1.79 -4.57 -1.70
N PHE A 342 -2.20 -5.37 -0.70
CA PHE A 342 -3.59 -5.60 -0.39
C PHE A 342 -4.19 -4.38 0.30
N GLY A 343 -5.38 -3.99 -0.14
CA GLY A 343 -6.10 -2.84 0.43
C GLY A 343 -5.61 -1.48 -0.09
N PRO A 344 -5.91 -0.38 0.64
CA PRO A 344 -6.59 -0.37 1.94
C PRO A 344 -8.02 -0.92 1.86
N PHE A 345 -8.47 -1.60 2.92
CA PHE A 345 -9.85 -2.07 3.04
C PHE A 345 -10.61 -1.21 4.05
N VAL A 346 -11.84 -0.86 3.70
CA VAL A 346 -12.72 -0.05 4.55
C VAL A 346 -13.94 -0.85 4.98
N VAL A 347 -14.59 -0.42 6.06
CA VAL A 347 -15.81 -1.06 6.57
C VAL A 347 -16.86 -1.16 5.45
N GLY A 348 -17.42 -2.35 5.28
CA GLY A 348 -18.41 -2.69 4.25
C GLY A 348 -17.82 -3.23 2.94
N ASP A 349 -16.49 -3.30 2.80
CA ASP A 349 -15.87 -4.04 1.71
C ASP A 349 -16.15 -5.53 1.83
N VAL A 350 -16.48 -6.18 0.71
CA VAL A 350 -16.71 -7.64 0.65
C VAL A 350 -15.51 -8.30 0.01
N LEU A 351 -14.95 -9.29 0.69
CA LEU A 351 -13.68 -9.90 0.39
C LEU A 351 -13.81 -11.41 0.12
N THR A 352 -12.91 -11.90 -0.73
CA THR A 352 -12.48 -13.29 -0.77
C THR A 352 -11.05 -13.35 -0.25
N ILE A 353 -10.80 -14.19 0.75
CA ILE A 353 -9.54 -14.25 1.49
C ILE A 353 -9.02 -15.67 1.43
N GLU A 354 -7.77 -15.83 1.02
CA GLU A 354 -7.02 -17.06 1.15
C GLU A 354 -5.86 -16.82 2.13
N GLY A 355 -5.69 -17.74 3.07
CA GLY A 355 -4.70 -17.58 4.12
C GLY A 355 -4.60 -18.80 5.02
N THR A 356 -3.65 -18.73 5.96
CA THR A 356 -3.43 -19.78 6.96
C THR A 356 -4.23 -19.44 8.21
N TYR A 357 -5.08 -20.35 8.66
CA TYR A 357 -5.72 -20.26 9.97
C TYR A 357 -4.69 -20.49 11.08
N LYS A 358 -4.62 -19.61 12.07
CA LYS A 358 -3.73 -19.69 13.23
C LYS A 358 -4.48 -19.38 14.52
N GLU A 359 -4.01 -19.99 15.60
CA GLU A 359 -4.35 -19.60 16.97
C GLU A 359 -3.20 -18.74 17.53
N TYR A 360 -3.44 -17.47 17.78
CA TYR A 360 -2.42 -16.52 18.22
C TYR A 360 -2.83 -15.86 19.54
N TYR A 361 -2.16 -16.24 20.63
CA TYR A 361 -2.50 -15.79 22.00
C TYR A 361 -3.97 -16.00 22.37
N ASP A 362 -4.48 -17.22 22.12
CA ASP A 362 -5.87 -17.62 22.37
C ASP A 362 -6.92 -16.91 21.49
N MET A 363 -6.50 -16.29 20.38
CA MET A 363 -7.40 -15.68 19.38
C MET A 363 -7.25 -16.38 18.03
N SER A 364 -8.38 -16.66 17.38
CA SER A 364 -8.39 -17.20 16.02
C SER A 364 -8.11 -16.08 14.99
N GLU A 365 -7.11 -16.28 14.13
CA GLU A 365 -6.78 -15.34 13.05
C GLU A 365 -6.50 -16.03 11.70
N ILE A 366 -6.69 -15.28 10.62
CA ILE A 366 -6.23 -15.66 9.27
C ILE A 366 -5.00 -14.83 8.90
N SER A 367 -3.87 -15.51 8.71
CA SER A 367 -2.69 -14.93 8.06
C SER A 367 -2.88 -14.99 6.55
N ALA A 368 -3.35 -13.89 5.95
CA ALA A 368 -3.78 -13.86 4.56
C ALA A 368 -2.61 -13.74 3.58
N THR A 369 -2.61 -14.64 2.59
CA THR A 369 -1.66 -14.67 1.47
C THR A 369 -2.26 -14.09 0.19
N ASN A 370 -3.59 -14.01 0.10
CA ASN A 370 -4.31 -13.34 -0.97
C ASN A 370 -5.62 -12.74 -0.44
N ILE A 371 -5.90 -11.49 -0.82
CA ILE A 371 -7.17 -10.82 -0.52
C ILE A 371 -7.69 -10.19 -1.79
N THR A 372 -8.87 -10.59 -2.22
CA THR A 372 -9.56 -10.02 -3.38
C THR A 372 -10.83 -9.31 -2.91
N LYS A 373 -10.93 -8.01 -3.18
CA LYS A 373 -12.17 -7.27 -3.00
C LYS A 373 -13.15 -7.60 -4.12
N THR A 374 -14.33 -8.07 -3.76
CA THR A 374 -15.38 -8.49 -4.70
C THR A 374 -16.56 -7.53 -4.76
N ASP A 375 -16.81 -6.76 -3.69
CA ASP A 375 -17.91 -5.80 -3.61
C ASP A 375 -17.61 -4.75 -2.52
N SER A 376 -18.46 -3.75 -2.35
CA SER A 376 -18.35 -2.73 -1.28
C SER A 376 -19.70 -2.20 -0.81
N GLY A 377 -19.69 -1.45 0.30
CA GLY A 377 -20.87 -0.80 0.85
C GLY A 377 -21.87 -1.75 1.54
N TYR A 378 -21.49 -3.00 1.79
CA TYR A 378 -22.34 -3.95 2.51
C TYR A 378 -22.46 -3.53 3.98
N LYS A 379 -23.67 -3.54 4.53
CA LYS A 379 -23.93 -3.22 5.93
C LYS A 379 -24.36 -4.47 6.68
N ILE A 380 -23.64 -4.80 7.76
CA ILE A 380 -24.03 -5.81 8.73
C ILE A 380 -24.77 -5.13 9.86
N GLU A 381 -25.95 -5.65 10.19
CA GLU A 381 -26.70 -5.24 11.37
C GLU A 381 -26.06 -5.85 12.62
N PRO A 382 -25.59 -5.04 13.59
CA PRO A 382 -24.87 -5.55 14.75
C PRO A 382 -25.79 -6.34 15.68
N VAL A 383 -25.30 -7.45 16.22
CA VAL A 383 -26.08 -8.27 17.15
C VAL A 383 -26.15 -7.60 18.51
N VAL A 384 -27.38 -7.43 19.02
CA VAL A 384 -27.60 -6.90 20.38
C VAL A 384 -27.26 -7.97 21.41
N VAL A 385 -26.31 -7.68 22.29
CA VAL A 385 -25.85 -8.60 23.34
C VAL A 385 -25.90 -7.97 24.72
N ASN A 386 -25.93 -8.81 25.76
CA ASN A 386 -25.78 -8.32 27.13
C ASN A 386 -24.29 -8.05 27.41
N PRO A 387 -23.90 -6.83 27.82
CA PRO A 387 -22.50 -6.50 28.04
C PRO A 387 -21.81 -7.40 29.08
N ALA A 388 -22.54 -7.90 30.09
CA ALA A 388 -21.97 -8.81 31.10
C ALA A 388 -21.63 -10.20 30.53
N ASN A 389 -22.28 -10.63 29.45
CA ASN A 389 -22.03 -11.92 28.84
C ASN A 389 -20.80 -11.91 27.92
N VAL A 390 -20.44 -10.74 27.39
CA VAL A 390 -19.33 -10.57 26.44
C VAL A 390 -18.10 -9.88 27.04
N ALA A 391 -18.18 -9.41 28.29
CA ALA A 391 -17.02 -8.94 29.05
C ALA A 391 -16.03 -10.08 29.33
N THR A 392 -14.81 -9.75 29.78
CA THR A 392 -13.79 -10.74 30.17
C THR A 392 -14.34 -11.77 31.16
N GLY A 393 -14.31 -13.05 30.78
CA GLY A 393 -14.85 -14.16 31.58
C GLY A 393 -16.37 -14.34 31.50
N GLY A 394 -17.05 -13.61 30.62
CA GLY A 394 -18.46 -13.76 30.31
C GLY A 394 -18.75 -15.04 29.54
N ALA A 395 -20.00 -15.52 29.60
CA ALA A 395 -20.39 -16.81 29.03
C ALA A 395 -20.46 -16.83 27.49
N ASP A 396 -20.52 -15.66 26.85
CA ASP A 396 -20.62 -15.50 25.40
C ASP A 396 -19.39 -14.76 24.81
N SER A 397 -18.31 -14.53 25.57
CA SER A 397 -17.18 -13.72 25.09
C SER A 397 -16.46 -14.34 23.88
N GLU A 398 -16.06 -15.60 23.98
CA GLU A 398 -15.46 -16.38 22.87
C GLU A 398 -16.39 -16.43 21.66
N LYS A 399 -17.68 -16.61 21.91
CA LYS A 399 -18.71 -16.73 20.88
C LYS A 399 -18.87 -15.49 20.01
N TYR A 400 -18.51 -14.33 20.52
CA TYR A 400 -18.61 -13.06 19.81
C TYR A 400 -17.24 -12.44 19.52
N GLU A 401 -16.14 -13.17 19.72
CA GLU A 401 -14.82 -12.71 19.32
C GLU A 401 -14.77 -12.39 17.81
N GLY A 402 -14.25 -11.22 17.46
CA GLY A 402 -14.20 -10.71 16.09
C GLY A 402 -15.54 -10.24 15.51
N VAL A 403 -16.65 -10.34 16.25
CA VAL A 403 -18.01 -10.04 15.76
C VAL A 403 -18.39 -8.58 16.03
N LEU A 404 -19.09 -7.95 15.08
CA LEU A 404 -19.72 -6.65 15.26
C LEU A 404 -20.97 -6.77 16.14
N ILE A 405 -20.88 -6.24 17.37
CA ILE A 405 -21.95 -6.31 18.36
C ILE A 405 -22.44 -4.91 18.75
N LYS A 406 -23.64 -4.87 19.35
CA LYS A 406 -24.26 -3.70 19.94
C LYS A 406 -24.61 -3.99 21.40
N VAL A 407 -24.22 -3.09 22.30
CA VAL A 407 -24.71 -3.08 23.69
C VAL A 407 -25.56 -1.84 23.89
N GLU A 408 -26.66 -1.96 24.63
CA GLU A 408 -27.65 -0.89 24.78
C GLU A 408 -27.82 -0.47 26.25
N ASN A 409 -28.17 0.79 26.46
CA ASN A 409 -28.49 1.36 27.77
C ASN A 409 -27.38 1.15 28.81
N VAL A 410 -26.14 1.38 28.42
CA VAL A 410 -24.96 1.16 29.27
C VAL A 410 -24.46 2.46 29.89
N GLU A 411 -23.93 2.36 31.10
CA GLU A 411 -23.34 3.46 31.85
C GLU A 411 -21.84 3.22 32.04
N VAL A 412 -21.01 4.26 31.92
CA VAL A 412 -19.59 4.20 32.25
C VAL A 412 -19.41 4.00 33.75
N ILE A 413 -18.83 2.87 34.15
CA ILE A 413 -18.58 2.51 35.55
C ILE A 413 -17.12 2.69 35.96
N SER A 414 -16.19 2.74 34.99
CA SER A 414 -14.80 3.15 35.22
C SER A 414 -14.26 3.93 34.03
N ALA A 415 -13.72 5.12 34.28
CA ALA A 415 -13.05 5.93 33.25
C ALA A 415 -11.61 5.48 32.97
N ASN A 416 -11.04 4.64 33.84
CA ASN A 416 -9.73 4.02 33.65
C ASN A 416 -9.75 2.62 34.32
N PRO A 417 -9.91 1.52 33.55
CA PRO A 417 -9.91 0.15 34.06
C PRO A 417 -8.50 -0.48 34.16
N ASP A 418 -7.43 0.29 33.97
CA ASP A 418 -6.06 -0.21 33.95
C ASP A 418 -5.50 -0.49 35.35
N GLU A 419 -4.41 -1.27 35.39
CA GLU A 419 -3.78 -1.76 36.64
C GLU A 419 -3.35 -0.65 37.61
N SER A 420 -3.11 0.56 37.11
CA SER A 420 -2.78 1.72 37.93
C SER A 420 -3.38 3.00 37.36
N ALA A 421 -3.71 3.95 38.24
CA ALA A 421 -4.22 5.26 37.83
C ALA A 421 -3.20 6.10 37.01
N GLU A 422 -1.93 5.68 36.96
CA GLU A 422 -0.86 6.34 36.19
C GLU A 422 -0.72 5.79 34.78
N LYS A 423 -1.26 4.60 34.50
CA LYS A 423 -1.40 4.03 33.16
C LYS A 423 -2.82 4.33 32.68
N ASP A 424 -2.96 5.07 31.60
CA ASP A 424 -4.26 5.34 30.97
C ASP A 424 -4.12 5.06 29.48
N TYR A 425 -4.52 3.86 29.08
CA TYR A 425 -4.54 3.43 27.67
C TYR A 425 -5.79 3.91 26.94
N LYS A 426 -6.47 4.92 27.48
CA LYS A 426 -7.68 5.52 26.93
C LYS A 426 -8.90 4.60 26.86
N GLU A 427 -8.83 3.43 27.50
CA GLU A 427 -9.92 2.49 27.69
C GLU A 427 -10.91 2.95 28.77
N PHE A 428 -12.18 2.55 28.67
CA PHE A 428 -13.14 2.67 29.77
C PHE A 428 -13.92 1.38 29.96
N MET A 429 -14.65 1.29 31.07
CA MET A 429 -15.50 0.15 31.37
C MET A 429 -16.93 0.61 31.57
N VAL A 430 -17.88 -0.11 30.96
CA VAL A 430 -19.31 0.18 31.04
C VAL A 430 -20.06 -0.89 31.85
N THR A 431 -21.36 -0.69 32.04
CA THR A 431 -22.28 -1.64 32.69
C THR A 431 -22.01 -3.07 32.23
N GLY A 432 -21.96 -4.02 33.17
CA GLY A 432 -21.59 -5.41 32.89
C GLY A 432 -20.08 -5.69 32.92
N ASN A 433 -19.25 -4.72 33.29
CA ASN A 433 -17.79 -4.81 33.29
C ASN A 433 -17.18 -4.99 31.88
N LEU A 434 -17.92 -4.63 30.83
CA LEU A 434 -17.39 -4.65 29.47
C LEU A 434 -16.41 -3.49 29.28
N ARG A 435 -15.19 -3.81 28.86
CA ARG A 435 -14.20 -2.80 28.47
C ARG A 435 -14.52 -2.28 27.06
N VAL A 436 -14.26 -1.00 26.84
CA VAL A 436 -14.36 -0.34 25.55
C VAL A 436 -13.00 0.29 25.26
N ASN A 437 -12.42 -0.10 24.14
CA ASN A 437 -11.05 0.21 23.73
C ASN A 437 -11.00 1.42 22.80
N ASP A 438 -9.83 2.02 22.60
CA ASP A 438 -9.61 3.20 21.75
C ASP A 438 -9.03 2.88 20.36
N LYS A 439 -9.03 1.61 19.95
CA LYS A 439 -8.37 1.09 18.74
C LYS A 439 -8.54 1.97 17.48
N TYR A 440 -9.73 2.50 17.22
CA TYR A 440 -10.05 3.29 16.02
C TYR A 440 -10.13 4.81 16.22
N SER A 441 -9.58 5.34 17.33
CA SER A 441 -9.46 6.79 17.57
C SER A 441 -10.78 7.57 17.37
N TYR A 442 -11.76 7.35 18.25
CA TYR A 442 -13.00 8.13 18.33
C TYR A 442 -12.95 9.17 19.46
N SER A 443 -13.77 10.22 19.38
CA SER A 443 -13.62 11.46 20.16
C SER A 443 -13.98 11.32 21.64
N TYR A 444 -14.82 10.34 21.99
CA TYR A 444 -15.26 10.13 23.38
C TYR A 444 -14.12 9.74 24.34
N THR A 445 -13.05 9.11 23.84
CA THR A 445 -11.92 8.63 24.67
C THR A 445 -11.25 9.72 25.51
N ALA A 446 -11.25 10.98 25.08
CA ALA A 446 -10.69 12.08 25.88
C ALA A 446 -11.60 12.55 27.03
N ASN A 447 -12.89 12.19 27.00
CA ASN A 447 -13.93 12.75 27.86
C ASN A 447 -14.63 11.73 28.76
N ARG A 448 -14.11 10.49 28.82
CA ARG A 448 -14.63 9.39 29.65
C ARG A 448 -14.92 9.84 31.08
N LYS A 449 -16.19 9.80 31.49
CA LYS A 449 -16.61 10.13 32.85
C LYS A 449 -17.51 9.04 33.40
N VAL A 450 -17.21 8.61 34.63
CA VAL A 450 -18.09 7.69 35.36
C VAL A 450 -19.46 8.33 35.50
N GLY A 451 -20.50 7.58 35.13
CA GLY A 451 -21.89 8.02 35.12
C GLY A 451 -22.42 8.49 33.76
N ASP A 452 -21.56 8.68 32.75
CA ASP A 452 -22.02 8.92 31.37
C ASP A 452 -22.81 7.71 30.87
N LYS A 453 -23.89 7.97 30.12
CA LYS A 453 -24.81 6.94 29.63
C LYS A 453 -24.83 6.91 28.12
N PHE A 454 -24.90 5.70 27.57
CA PHE A 454 -25.07 5.44 26.16
C PHE A 454 -26.38 4.71 25.91
N ASP A 455 -27.17 5.21 24.96
CA ASP A 455 -28.30 4.48 24.40
C ASP A 455 -27.79 3.22 23.69
N TYR A 456 -26.67 3.34 22.97
CA TYR A 456 -25.91 2.20 22.48
C TYR A 456 -24.42 2.47 22.32
N ILE A 457 -23.63 1.39 22.35
CA ILE A 457 -22.27 1.33 21.83
C ILE A 457 -22.21 0.16 20.84
N ILE A 458 -21.74 0.43 19.62
CA ILE A 458 -21.46 -0.58 18.59
C ILE A 458 -19.94 -0.76 18.50
N GLY A 459 -19.49 -1.95 18.18
CA GLY A 459 -18.07 -2.18 17.93
C GLY A 459 -17.78 -3.65 17.65
N VAL A 460 -16.56 -3.92 17.18
CA VAL A 460 -16.07 -5.30 17.08
C VAL A 460 -15.57 -5.75 18.45
N LEU A 461 -16.05 -6.88 18.95
CA LEU A 461 -15.52 -7.46 20.18
C LEU A 461 -14.19 -8.15 19.88
N ASP A 462 -13.18 -7.85 20.68
CA ASP A 462 -11.79 -8.23 20.44
C ASP A 462 -11.16 -8.75 21.72
N TYR A 463 -10.19 -9.64 21.61
CA TYR A 463 -9.44 -10.19 22.72
C TYR A 463 -7.98 -9.75 22.64
N ASP A 464 -7.60 -8.83 23.53
CA ASP A 464 -6.23 -8.35 23.60
C ASP A 464 -5.78 -8.11 25.04
N PHE A 465 -4.51 -8.40 25.32
CA PHE A 465 -3.92 -8.27 26.65
C PHE A 465 -4.77 -8.93 27.75
N SER A 466 -5.25 -10.15 27.46
CA SER A 466 -6.09 -10.97 28.34
C SER A 466 -7.45 -10.37 28.72
N ASN A 467 -7.99 -9.48 27.88
CA ASN A 467 -9.29 -8.86 28.09
C ASN A 467 -10.13 -8.87 26.82
N PHE A 468 -11.43 -9.16 26.99
CA PHE A 468 -12.41 -8.88 25.95
C PHE A 468 -12.82 -7.41 25.99
N LYS A 469 -12.69 -6.74 24.85
CA LYS A 469 -12.95 -5.30 24.70
C LYS A 469 -13.75 -5.02 23.45
N LEU A 470 -14.68 -4.07 23.56
CA LEU A 470 -15.42 -3.55 22.42
C LEU A 470 -14.60 -2.47 21.72
N ASN A 471 -14.44 -2.57 20.41
CA ASN A 471 -13.76 -1.57 19.56
C ASN A 471 -14.78 -0.77 18.74
N PRO A 472 -15.28 0.39 19.22
CA PRO A 472 -16.04 1.32 18.39
C PRO A 472 -15.18 1.81 17.21
N ARG A 473 -15.78 1.88 16.02
CA ARG A 473 -15.07 2.16 14.76
C ARG A 473 -15.03 3.64 14.42
N SER A 474 -16.02 4.39 14.91
CA SER A 474 -16.15 5.83 14.77
C SER A 474 -17.06 6.39 15.87
N ASP A 475 -17.24 7.70 15.92
CA ASP A 475 -18.20 8.34 16.83
C ASP A 475 -19.67 7.91 16.56
N ASP A 476 -20.01 7.50 15.34
CA ASP A 476 -21.37 7.03 15.00
C ASP A 476 -21.75 5.74 15.75
N ASP A 477 -20.75 4.98 16.18
CA ASP A 477 -20.93 3.79 16.99
C ASP A 477 -21.21 4.12 18.47
N LEU A 478 -21.17 5.39 18.89
CA LEU A 478 -21.45 5.82 20.27
C LEU A 478 -22.64 6.79 20.34
N ALA A 479 -23.78 6.34 20.85
CA ALA A 479 -24.94 7.21 21.09
C ALA A 479 -25.06 7.58 22.56
N LEU A 480 -24.60 8.78 22.94
CA LEU A 480 -24.76 9.32 24.30
C LEU A 480 -26.23 9.63 24.61
N ALA A 481 -26.74 9.09 25.71
CA ALA A 481 -28.11 9.27 26.16
C ALA A 481 -28.40 10.76 26.44
N GLY A 482 -29.42 11.32 25.77
CA GLY A 482 -29.83 12.72 25.93
C GLY A 482 -29.12 13.73 25.02
N SER A 483 -28.31 13.28 24.06
CA SER A 483 -27.77 14.08 22.97
C SER A 483 -28.72 14.03 21.76
N VAL A 484 -28.91 15.13 21.01
CA VAL A 484 -29.74 15.11 19.79
C VAL A 484 -28.97 14.34 18.70
N LYS A 485 -29.54 13.23 18.24
CA LYS A 485 -28.98 12.33 17.22
C LYS A 485 -29.07 12.95 15.81
N PRO A 486 -28.06 12.82 14.92
CA PRO A 486 -28.25 12.95 13.48
C PRO A 486 -28.99 11.72 12.96
N ASP A 487 -30.13 11.95 12.30
CA ASP A 487 -31.14 10.95 11.99
C ASP A 487 -30.56 9.68 11.33
N ALA A 488 -30.97 8.52 11.85
CA ALA A 488 -30.68 7.24 11.23
C ALA A 488 -31.68 7.04 10.10
N GLY A 489 -31.20 6.82 8.88
CA GLY A 489 -32.05 6.52 7.75
C GLY A 489 -32.87 5.24 7.98
N GLU A 490 -34.12 5.40 8.39
CA GLU A 490 -35.17 4.42 8.11
C GLU A 490 -35.80 4.77 6.75
N ALA A 491 -35.89 3.75 5.90
CA ALA A 491 -36.64 3.82 4.67
C ALA A 491 -38.14 3.83 4.99
N ASP A 492 -38.80 4.99 4.89
CA ASP A 492 -40.27 5.04 4.79
C ASP A 492 -40.68 5.05 3.31
N THR A 493 -41.15 3.89 2.88
CA THR A 493 -41.88 3.69 1.65
C THR A 493 -43.29 4.27 1.77
N SER A 494 -43.52 5.50 1.31
CA SER A 494 -44.83 5.85 0.75
C SER A 494 -44.79 6.98 -0.28
N VAL A 495 -45.33 6.65 -1.45
CA VAL A 495 -45.62 7.55 -2.57
C VAL A 495 -47.01 8.18 -2.37
N GLN A 496 -47.18 9.39 -2.93
CA GLN A 496 -48.42 10.18 -3.16
C GLN A 496 -48.93 11.00 -1.96
N ASP A 497 -49.39 12.25 -2.07
CA ASP A 497 -49.92 13.03 -3.19
C ASP A 497 -49.90 14.54 -2.84
N THR A 498 -49.95 15.35 -3.89
CA THR A 498 -50.00 16.80 -4.09
C THR A 498 -50.90 17.66 -3.17
N SER A 499 -50.48 18.92 -2.93
CA SER A 499 -51.12 20.16 -3.48
C SER A 499 -51.18 21.41 -2.55
N THR A 500 -50.92 22.56 -3.19
CA THR A 500 -51.42 23.96 -2.95
C THR A 500 -50.95 24.76 -1.73
N GLN A 501 -50.22 25.90 -1.93
CA GLN A 501 -50.69 27.30 -2.15
C GLN A 501 -51.46 27.88 -0.93
N ASP A 502 -51.33 29.12 -0.46
CA ASP A 502 -50.64 30.38 -0.79
C ASP A 502 -51.08 31.40 0.32
N THR A 503 -50.46 32.59 0.35
CA THR A 503 -50.95 33.91 0.82
C THR A 503 -50.39 34.53 2.12
N SER A 504 -49.33 35.34 1.93
CA SER A 504 -49.23 36.81 2.16
C SER A 504 -49.57 37.47 3.52
N VAL A 505 -48.63 38.28 4.08
CA VAL A 505 -48.64 39.78 4.19
C VAL A 505 -47.81 40.32 5.40
N GLN A 506 -46.84 41.17 5.06
CA GLN A 506 -46.22 42.39 5.69
C GLN A 506 -45.96 42.56 7.20
N ASP A 507 -44.66 42.70 7.53
CA ASP A 507 -43.90 43.84 8.11
C ASP A 507 -44.52 44.72 9.23
N THR A 508 -43.88 44.69 10.41
CA THR A 508 -43.39 45.89 11.14
C THR A 508 -42.20 45.49 12.04
N GLY A 509 -41.08 46.21 11.94
CA GLY A 509 -39.79 45.81 12.52
C GLY A 509 -39.51 46.12 14.00
N GLU A 510 -38.19 46.09 14.25
CA GLU A 510 -37.40 46.51 15.44
C GLU A 510 -36.96 45.43 16.46
N GLN A 511 -35.71 44.98 16.21
CA GLN A 511 -34.56 44.76 17.11
C GLN A 511 -34.63 43.91 18.40
N ASP A 512 -33.83 42.84 18.33
CA ASP A 512 -32.92 42.25 19.33
C ASP A 512 -33.50 41.44 20.50
N THR A 513 -33.34 40.10 20.44
CA THR A 513 -32.39 39.35 21.28
C THR A 513 -32.69 37.85 21.22
N GLY A 514 -31.66 37.06 20.87
CA GLY A 514 -31.47 35.64 21.18
C GLY A 514 -32.66 34.68 21.12
N THR A 515 -32.67 33.78 20.14
CA THR A 515 -32.64 32.31 20.35
C THR A 515 -32.63 31.57 19.02
N SER A 516 -31.79 30.52 18.96
CA SER A 516 -32.03 29.24 18.30
C SER A 516 -32.97 29.26 17.10
N ASP A 517 -32.42 29.36 15.90
CA ASP A 517 -33.11 28.93 14.68
C ASP A 517 -32.71 27.50 14.34
N THR A 518 -33.63 26.58 14.63
CA THR A 518 -33.66 25.22 14.10
C THR A 518 -34.42 25.24 12.78
N GLY A 519 -33.73 25.06 11.64
CA GLY A 519 -34.44 24.80 10.38
C GLY A 519 -33.60 24.92 9.11
N GLY A 520 -33.23 23.78 8.53
CA GLY A 520 -32.86 23.65 7.12
C GLY A 520 -31.35 23.66 6.84
N SER A 521 -30.86 22.56 6.27
CA SER A 521 -29.59 22.52 5.51
C SER A 521 -29.68 23.53 4.36
N THR A 522 -29.32 24.79 4.62
CA THR A 522 -28.88 25.68 3.56
C THR A 522 -27.46 25.25 3.21
N LYS A 523 -27.30 24.67 2.03
CA LYS A 523 -25.99 24.38 1.44
C LYS A 523 -25.23 25.72 1.39
N LYS A 524 -24.24 25.92 2.27
CA LYS A 524 -23.42 27.13 2.25
C LYS A 524 -22.25 26.94 1.28
N CYS A 525 -22.12 27.90 0.38
CA CYS A 525 -21.03 28.00 -0.57
C CYS A 525 -20.16 29.19 -0.19
N ALA A 526 -18.86 29.06 -0.38
CA ALA A 526 -17.90 30.10 -0.08
C ALA A 526 -18.19 31.41 -0.83
N GLU A 527 -18.03 32.53 -0.13
CA GLU A 527 -18.20 33.87 -0.66
C GLU A 527 -16.87 34.62 -0.85
N ASN A 528 -15.76 33.93 -0.65
CA ASN A 528 -14.39 34.41 -0.76
C ASN A 528 -13.48 33.31 -1.32
N VAL A 529 -12.17 33.56 -1.38
CA VAL A 529 -11.19 32.51 -1.70
C VAL A 529 -11.02 31.56 -0.53
N VAL A 530 -10.88 30.27 -0.83
CA VAL A 530 -10.80 29.20 0.18
C VAL A 530 -9.56 28.34 -0.04
N ILE A 531 -9.07 27.74 1.03
CA ILE A 531 -8.14 26.63 1.05
C ILE A 531 -8.88 25.41 0.50
N SER A 532 -8.45 24.91 -0.65
CA SER A 532 -9.10 23.79 -1.34
C SER A 532 -8.42 22.46 -1.08
N GLN A 533 -7.12 22.44 -0.80
CA GLN A 533 -6.42 21.18 -0.53
C GLN A 533 -5.21 21.39 0.36
N VAL A 534 -4.94 20.43 1.25
CA VAL A 534 -3.73 20.42 2.09
C VAL A 534 -3.12 19.03 2.08
N LYS A 535 -1.84 18.96 1.71
CA LYS A 535 -1.01 17.76 1.84
C LYS A 535 0.12 18.02 2.84
N THR A 536 0.31 17.09 3.76
CA THR A 536 1.24 17.22 4.89
C THR A 536 2.46 16.32 4.79
N PHE A 537 2.43 15.22 4.03
CA PHE A 537 3.57 14.31 3.84
C PHE A 537 3.36 13.32 2.69
N GLY A 538 4.48 12.84 2.13
CA GLY A 538 4.53 11.78 1.13
C GLY A 538 4.54 10.37 1.71
N ILE A 539 5.02 9.40 0.93
CA ILE A 539 5.03 7.96 1.29
C ILE A 539 6.10 7.62 2.36
N ALA A 540 6.94 8.58 2.74
CA ALA A 540 7.97 8.41 3.77
C ALA A 540 7.57 9.13 5.07
N ASP A 541 7.34 8.32 6.12
CA ASP A 541 7.32 8.63 7.55
C ASP A 541 6.54 9.88 8.00
N GLY A 542 5.38 9.70 8.65
CA GLY A 542 4.43 10.73 9.13
C GLY A 542 4.93 11.76 10.18
N GLY A 543 6.08 12.39 9.93
CA GLY A 543 6.61 13.55 10.64
C GLY A 543 6.24 14.88 9.96
N ALA A 544 7.00 15.94 10.26
CA ALA A 544 6.87 17.26 9.63
C ALA A 544 8.15 17.60 8.85
N ASN A 545 8.04 18.60 7.97
CA ASN A 545 9.12 19.14 7.14
C ASN A 545 9.42 18.30 5.89
N HIS A 546 8.38 17.83 5.21
CA HIS A 546 8.49 17.05 3.99
C HIS A 546 8.68 17.95 2.76
N PRO A 547 9.33 17.46 1.70
CA PRO A 547 9.55 18.24 0.48
C PRO A 547 8.30 18.33 -0.40
N ASP A 548 7.30 17.47 -0.21
CA ASP A 548 6.08 17.39 -1.01
C ASP A 548 4.83 17.97 -0.31
N GLU A 549 5.03 18.78 0.73
CA GLU A 549 3.95 19.50 1.42
C GLU A 549 3.39 20.62 0.54
N PHE A 550 2.07 20.77 0.51
CA PHE A 550 1.44 21.88 -0.20
C PHE A 550 0.11 22.30 0.42
N VAL A 551 -0.25 23.54 0.10
CA VAL A 551 -1.58 24.11 0.31
C VAL A 551 -2.05 24.71 -1.02
N GLU A 552 -3.23 24.31 -1.45
CA GLU A 552 -3.93 24.86 -2.61
C GLU A 552 -5.01 25.85 -2.16
N ILE A 553 -5.13 26.96 -2.89
CA ILE A 553 -6.18 27.96 -2.71
C ILE A 553 -7.03 28.00 -3.97
N TYR A 554 -8.34 28.05 -3.83
CA TYR A 554 -9.32 28.11 -4.90
C TYR A 554 -10.17 29.37 -4.81
N ASN A 555 -10.52 29.93 -5.98
CA ASN A 555 -11.48 31.03 -6.09
C ASN A 555 -12.85 30.50 -6.59
N PRO A 556 -13.82 30.25 -5.69
CA PRO A 556 -15.16 29.79 -6.05
C PRO A 556 -16.04 30.87 -6.69
N LEU A 557 -15.57 32.12 -6.74
CA LEU A 557 -16.35 33.25 -7.24
C LEU A 557 -16.37 33.29 -8.78
N SER A 558 -17.37 33.99 -9.32
CA SER A 558 -17.47 34.30 -10.74
C SER A 558 -16.61 35.49 -11.19
N THR A 559 -15.79 36.03 -10.29
CA THR A 559 -14.94 37.20 -10.52
C THR A 559 -13.54 36.98 -9.97
N ASP A 560 -12.56 37.61 -10.59
CA ASP A 560 -11.17 37.60 -10.15
C ASP A 560 -11.02 38.27 -8.77
N VAL A 561 -10.13 37.72 -7.94
CA VAL A 561 -9.83 38.24 -6.59
C VAL A 561 -8.39 38.75 -6.54
N ASP A 562 -8.20 39.99 -6.10
CA ASP A 562 -6.87 40.55 -5.83
C ASP A 562 -6.37 40.06 -4.46
N LEU A 563 -5.27 39.31 -4.48
CA LEU A 563 -4.63 38.76 -3.28
C LEU A 563 -3.46 39.60 -2.80
N ASN A 564 -3.22 40.79 -3.37
CA ASN A 564 -2.08 41.61 -2.98
C ASN A 564 -2.12 41.98 -1.49
N GLY A 565 -1.09 41.59 -0.74
CA GLY A 565 -0.97 41.79 0.70
C GLY A 565 -1.62 40.70 1.55
N PHE A 566 -2.34 39.74 0.96
CA PHE A 566 -2.83 38.56 1.67
C PHE A 566 -1.65 37.70 2.13
N LYS A 567 -1.89 36.84 3.12
CA LYS A 567 -0.92 35.86 3.58
C LYS A 567 -1.55 34.49 3.78
N LEU A 568 -0.78 33.46 3.46
CA LEU A 568 -1.07 32.10 3.87
C LEU A 568 -0.19 31.77 5.09
N GLN A 569 -0.80 31.30 6.17
CA GLN A 569 -0.10 31.06 7.41
C GLN A 569 -0.36 29.67 7.95
N TYR A 570 0.63 29.12 8.65
CA TYR A 570 0.54 27.85 9.35
C TYR A 570 0.83 28.02 10.85
N LYS A 571 0.12 27.22 11.66
CA LYS A 571 0.38 27.06 13.09
C LYS A 571 0.22 25.57 13.44
N SER A 572 1.20 24.97 14.11
CA SER A 572 1.06 23.59 14.61
C SER A 572 0.00 23.49 15.71
N ALA A 573 -0.52 22.29 15.98
CA ALA A 573 -1.49 22.05 17.05
C ALA A 573 -1.05 22.59 18.42
N THR A 574 0.23 22.43 18.76
CA THR A 574 0.82 22.88 20.04
C THR A 574 1.45 24.28 19.97
N GLY A 575 1.52 24.87 18.78
CA GLY A 575 2.14 26.17 18.54
C GLY A 575 1.24 27.33 18.96
N THR A 576 1.84 28.43 19.42
CA THR A 576 1.13 29.67 19.78
C THR A 576 1.21 30.74 18.70
N GLU A 577 2.16 30.63 17.77
CA GLU A 577 2.45 31.65 16.75
C GLU A 577 2.12 31.15 15.34
N TRP A 578 1.51 32.04 14.54
CA TRP A 578 1.29 31.81 13.11
C TRP A 578 2.55 32.20 12.33
N LYS A 579 3.01 31.29 11.46
CA LYS A 579 4.15 31.50 10.57
C LYS A 579 3.68 31.67 9.13
N ASP A 580 4.24 32.65 8.43
CA ASP A 580 3.91 32.89 7.02
C ASP A 580 4.50 31.76 6.15
N LEU A 581 3.63 31.00 5.48
CA LEU A 581 4.01 30.11 4.37
C LEU A 581 4.21 30.92 3.10
N ALA A 582 3.33 31.90 2.85
CA ALA A 582 3.42 32.79 1.70
C ALA A 582 2.90 34.20 2.04
N VAL A 583 3.50 35.21 1.39
CA VAL A 583 3.01 36.59 1.34
C VAL A 583 2.74 36.92 -0.12
N PHE A 584 1.50 37.20 -0.45
CA PHE A 584 1.08 37.41 -1.83
C PHE A 584 1.37 38.86 -2.27
N SER A 585 2.08 39.02 -3.38
CA SER A 585 2.41 40.33 -3.95
C SER A 585 2.15 40.32 -5.45
N SER A 586 1.39 41.31 -5.94
CA SER A 586 0.99 41.41 -7.35
C SER A 586 0.33 40.12 -7.88
N LYS A 587 -0.52 39.49 -7.06
CA LYS A 587 -1.22 38.24 -7.39
C LYS A 587 -2.71 38.51 -7.51
N THR A 588 -3.29 38.09 -8.63
CA THR A 588 -4.73 38.04 -8.85
C THR A 588 -5.11 36.60 -9.15
N LEU A 589 -6.10 36.07 -8.44
CA LEU A 589 -6.60 34.72 -8.66
C LEU A 589 -7.89 34.78 -9.48
N GLY A 590 -7.85 34.24 -10.69
CA GLY A 590 -8.98 34.27 -11.61
C GLY A 590 -10.21 33.52 -11.08
N ALA A 591 -11.40 33.84 -11.59
CA ALA A 591 -12.62 33.09 -11.29
C ALA A 591 -12.46 31.58 -11.59
N GLY A 592 -12.79 30.71 -10.63
CA GLY A 592 -12.64 29.25 -10.74
C GLY A 592 -11.19 28.77 -10.87
N LYS A 593 -10.19 29.60 -10.57
CA LYS A 593 -8.76 29.24 -10.65
C LYS A 593 -8.18 28.83 -9.30
N PHE A 594 -7.01 28.22 -9.38
CA PHE A 594 -6.23 27.72 -8.25
C PHE A 594 -4.92 28.49 -8.09
N LEU A 595 -4.36 28.45 -6.89
CA LEU A 595 -3.03 28.94 -6.56
C LEU A 595 -2.34 27.93 -5.63
N LEU A 596 -1.17 27.45 -6.04
CA LEU A 596 -0.44 26.40 -5.32
C LEU A 596 0.75 26.95 -4.55
N VAL A 597 0.78 26.72 -3.24
CA VAL A 597 1.89 27.05 -2.34
C VAL A 597 2.53 25.76 -1.80
N ALA A 598 3.79 25.49 -2.11
CA ALA A 598 4.44 24.21 -1.77
C ALA A 598 5.86 24.34 -1.19
N SER A 599 6.32 23.32 -0.45
CA SER A 599 7.63 23.31 0.21
C SER A 599 8.83 23.05 -0.72
N ASP A 600 8.62 22.31 -1.83
CA ASP A 600 9.58 22.11 -2.90
C ASP A 600 8.83 21.64 -4.17
N VAL A 601 9.21 22.17 -5.34
CA VAL A 601 8.56 21.88 -6.62
C VAL A 601 8.94 20.52 -7.20
N ALA A 602 10.06 19.92 -6.77
CA ALA A 602 10.60 18.72 -7.38
C ALA A 602 9.79 17.43 -7.09
N GLN A 603 8.84 17.47 -6.16
CA GLN A 603 8.15 16.28 -5.62
C GLN A 603 6.62 16.30 -5.79
N LEU A 604 6.07 17.25 -6.57
CA LEU A 604 4.63 17.35 -6.87
C LEU A 604 4.23 16.65 -8.19
N GLY A 605 5.13 15.86 -8.78
CA GLY A 605 4.94 15.26 -10.10
C GLY A 605 5.06 16.30 -11.22
N THR A 606 4.04 16.41 -12.07
CA THR A 606 4.04 17.29 -13.26
C THR A 606 3.54 18.72 -12.98
N VAL A 607 3.00 18.99 -11.79
CA VAL A 607 2.40 20.28 -11.44
C VAL A 607 3.43 21.14 -10.71
N THR A 608 3.66 22.36 -11.19
CA THR A 608 4.60 23.31 -10.58
C THR A 608 3.91 24.22 -9.58
N ALA A 609 4.52 24.49 -8.43
CA ALA A 609 3.97 25.47 -7.48
C ALA A 609 4.04 26.91 -8.01
N ASP A 610 3.04 27.72 -7.65
CA ASP A 610 3.02 29.15 -7.96
C ASP A 610 3.92 29.97 -7.02
N ILE A 611 4.05 29.48 -5.79
CA ILE A 611 4.91 30.02 -4.73
C ILE A 611 5.54 28.87 -3.97
N THR A 612 6.81 28.99 -3.61
CA THR A 612 7.50 28.02 -2.77
C THR A 612 7.84 28.59 -1.40
N TYR A 613 7.80 27.73 -0.38
CA TYR A 613 8.35 27.99 0.96
C TYR A 613 9.38 26.91 1.31
N SER A 614 10.09 27.03 2.43
CA SER A 614 10.98 25.95 2.89
C SER A 614 10.32 25.19 4.03
N SER A 615 10.03 23.91 3.83
CA SER A 615 9.51 23.05 4.89
C SER A 615 10.47 22.92 6.06
N SER A 616 11.79 23.06 5.85
CA SER A 616 12.77 23.14 6.93
C SER A 616 12.59 24.33 7.89
N GLN A 617 11.90 25.40 7.45
CA GLN A 617 11.58 26.57 8.27
C GLN A 617 10.18 26.47 8.88
N VAL A 618 9.23 25.97 8.09
CA VAL A 618 7.82 25.82 8.46
C VAL A 618 7.26 24.54 7.83
N GLY A 619 7.42 23.40 8.49
CA GLY A 619 6.82 22.14 8.04
C GLY A 619 5.40 21.92 8.56
N LEU A 620 4.55 21.34 7.73
CA LEU A 620 3.19 20.95 8.11
C LEU A 620 3.21 19.64 8.90
N SER A 621 2.50 19.60 10.02
CA SER A 621 2.44 18.41 10.88
C SER A 621 1.47 17.38 10.32
N ALA A 622 1.93 16.14 10.15
CA ALA A 622 1.08 15.00 9.80
C ALA A 622 -0.05 14.76 10.82
N SER A 623 0.25 14.87 12.12
CA SER A 623 -0.68 14.53 13.22
C SER A 623 -1.69 15.62 13.60
N GLY A 624 -1.51 16.84 13.05
CA GLY A 624 -2.46 17.93 13.26
C GLY A 624 -1.82 19.32 13.25
N GLY A 625 -2.51 20.23 12.58
CA GLY A 625 -2.07 21.59 12.35
C GLY A 625 -3.21 22.46 11.86
N ASN A 626 -2.90 23.73 11.62
CA ASN A 626 -3.86 24.74 11.20
C ASN A 626 -3.25 25.56 10.09
N VAL A 627 -4.01 25.82 9.04
CA VAL A 627 -3.67 26.75 7.96
C VAL A 627 -4.76 27.79 7.84
N ARG A 628 -4.38 29.04 7.60
CA ARG A 628 -5.35 30.11 7.35
C ARG A 628 -4.89 31.05 6.24
N ILE A 629 -5.85 31.66 5.58
CA ILE A 629 -5.67 32.82 4.71
C ILE A 629 -6.06 34.06 5.52
N ILE A 630 -5.21 35.09 5.51
CA ILE A 630 -5.58 36.42 6.02
C ILE A 630 -5.47 37.46 4.91
N ASP A 631 -6.35 38.45 4.94
CA ASP A 631 -6.32 39.59 4.02
C ASP A 631 -5.22 40.60 4.35
N ALA A 632 -5.07 41.64 3.54
CA ALA A 632 -4.09 42.72 3.75
C ALA A 632 -4.32 43.54 5.05
N SER A 633 -5.50 43.43 5.65
CA SER A 633 -5.87 44.03 6.94
C SER A 633 -5.76 43.04 8.11
N SER A 634 -5.24 41.83 7.86
CA SER A 634 -5.07 40.75 8.82
C SER A 634 -6.37 40.12 9.34
N ASN A 635 -7.49 40.29 8.62
CA ASN A 635 -8.71 39.54 8.91
C ASN A 635 -8.57 38.11 8.37
N VAL A 636 -9.09 37.12 9.09
CA VAL A 636 -9.16 35.74 8.59
C VAL A 636 -10.20 35.65 7.49
N VAL A 637 -9.79 35.10 6.35
CA VAL A 637 -10.64 34.89 5.17
C VAL A 637 -11.17 33.46 5.16
N ASP A 638 -10.29 32.49 5.37
CA ASP A 638 -10.62 31.06 5.44
C ASP A 638 -9.59 30.34 6.31
N MET A 639 -9.98 29.27 6.99
CA MET A 639 -9.12 28.54 7.91
C MET A 639 -9.49 27.06 8.02
N VAL A 640 -8.50 26.20 7.79
CA VAL A 640 -8.65 24.75 7.99
C VAL A 640 -7.75 24.25 9.11
N ALA A 641 -8.29 23.42 9.98
CA ALA A 641 -7.51 22.59 10.89
C ALA A 641 -7.79 21.11 10.66
N TRP A 642 -6.76 20.28 10.85
CA TRP A 642 -6.85 18.83 10.73
C TRP A 642 -6.30 18.12 11.96
N GLY A 643 -6.76 16.89 12.20
CA GLY A 643 -6.29 16.03 13.29
C GLY A 643 -6.35 16.75 14.64
N SER A 644 -5.20 16.85 15.31
CA SER A 644 -5.07 17.57 16.59
C SER A 644 -5.03 19.11 16.50
N GLY A 645 -5.28 19.69 15.32
CA GLY A 645 -5.35 21.15 15.12
C GLY A 645 -6.39 21.81 16.04
N ASN A 646 -6.04 22.97 16.59
CA ASN A 646 -6.78 23.65 17.66
C ASN A 646 -7.36 25.00 17.25
N SER A 647 -7.41 25.29 15.95
CA SER A 647 -8.07 26.47 15.39
C SER A 647 -8.88 26.08 14.14
N PRO A 648 -9.81 25.10 14.24
CA PRO A 648 -10.73 24.80 13.14
C PRO A 648 -11.76 25.92 12.98
N GLU A 649 -12.31 26.02 11.78
CA GLU A 649 -13.69 26.47 11.63
C GLU A 649 -14.59 25.31 12.07
N GLY A 650 -15.43 25.53 13.07
CA GLY A 650 -16.26 24.48 13.65
C GLY A 650 -15.43 23.32 14.22
N THR A 651 -15.43 22.19 13.52
CA THR A 651 -14.70 20.96 13.91
C THR A 651 -13.58 20.70 12.90
N ALA A 652 -12.41 20.28 13.40
CA ALA A 652 -11.28 19.93 12.53
C ALA A 652 -11.61 18.71 11.66
N VAL A 653 -11.13 18.70 10.42
CA VAL A 653 -11.20 17.50 9.56
C VAL A 653 -10.21 16.43 10.06
N ALA A 654 -10.42 15.17 9.70
CA ALA A 654 -9.43 14.12 9.89
C ALA A 654 -8.07 14.50 9.26
N GLN A 655 -6.97 13.97 9.83
CA GLN A 655 -5.64 14.21 9.28
C GLN A 655 -5.45 13.53 7.92
N PRO A 656 -4.66 14.11 6.99
CA PRO A 656 -4.31 13.47 5.72
C PRO A 656 -3.68 12.08 5.92
N VAL A 657 -4.04 11.14 5.05
CA VAL A 657 -3.39 9.81 4.96
C VAL A 657 -2.05 9.92 4.25
N MET A 658 -1.21 8.90 4.39
CA MET A 658 0.13 8.86 3.79
C MET A 658 0.08 9.00 2.27
N GLY A 659 0.78 10.00 1.71
CA GLY A 659 0.75 10.32 0.28
C GLY A 659 -0.51 11.07 -0.19
N GLY A 660 -1.53 11.14 0.66
CA GLY A 660 -2.84 11.74 0.40
C GLY A 660 -2.96 13.20 0.82
N SER A 661 -4.20 13.69 0.86
CA SER A 661 -4.52 15.09 1.23
C SER A 661 -5.92 15.19 1.84
N ILE A 662 -6.20 16.30 2.53
CA ILE A 662 -7.57 16.76 2.72
C ILE A 662 -7.94 17.63 1.52
N ILE A 663 -9.12 17.44 0.94
CA ILE A 663 -9.66 18.24 -0.17
C ILE A 663 -11.03 18.80 0.19
N ARG A 664 -11.27 20.08 -0.10
CA ARG A 664 -12.55 20.75 0.12
C ARG A 664 -13.55 20.25 -0.91
N LYS A 665 -14.75 19.89 -0.44
CA LYS A 665 -15.82 19.33 -1.24
C LYS A 665 -16.27 20.29 -2.33
N ALA A 666 -16.62 19.73 -3.49
CA ALA A 666 -17.21 20.50 -4.57
C ALA A 666 -18.71 20.75 -4.38
N LYS A 667 -19.40 19.75 -3.82
CA LYS A 667 -20.82 19.77 -3.47
C LYS A 667 -21.00 19.26 -2.05
N ALA A 668 -22.09 19.63 -1.38
CA ALA A 668 -22.32 19.24 0.01
C ALA A 668 -22.26 17.70 0.22
N ASP A 669 -22.64 16.94 -0.81
CA ASP A 669 -22.66 15.47 -0.87
C ASP A 669 -21.42 14.86 -1.56
N SER A 670 -20.41 15.66 -1.92
CA SER A 670 -19.16 15.13 -2.46
C SER A 670 -18.47 14.21 -1.46
N THR A 671 -17.92 13.11 -1.99
CA THR A 671 -17.23 12.04 -1.24
C THR A 671 -15.78 11.94 -1.69
N SER A 672 -14.93 11.22 -0.96
CA SER A 672 -13.56 10.94 -1.41
C SER A 672 -13.53 10.28 -2.80
N GLU A 673 -14.48 9.38 -3.09
CA GLU A 673 -14.60 8.68 -4.37
C GLU A 673 -15.05 9.60 -5.51
N SER A 674 -15.94 10.57 -5.25
CA SER A 674 -16.36 11.50 -6.29
C SER A 674 -15.32 12.60 -6.56
N MET A 675 -14.46 12.90 -5.59
CA MET A 675 -13.45 13.98 -5.66
C MET A 675 -12.07 13.53 -6.21
N LYS A 676 -11.77 12.23 -6.28
CA LYS A 676 -10.49 11.72 -6.81
C LYS A 676 -10.39 11.84 -8.35
N SER A 677 -9.22 11.59 -8.94
CA SER A 677 -9.05 11.47 -10.40
C SER A 677 -10.08 10.55 -11.04
N GLY A 678 -10.74 11.05 -12.07
CA GLY A 678 -11.80 10.37 -12.80
C GLY A 678 -13.15 10.34 -12.06
N GLY A 679 -13.23 10.89 -10.85
CA GLY A 679 -14.44 11.04 -10.06
C GLY A 679 -15.42 12.06 -10.67
N SER A 680 -16.70 11.92 -10.35
CA SER A 680 -17.75 12.78 -10.94
C SER A 680 -17.69 14.25 -10.51
N ASP A 681 -17.02 14.53 -9.38
CA ASP A 681 -16.90 15.86 -8.80
C ASP A 681 -15.49 16.45 -8.93
N GLU A 682 -14.50 15.69 -9.43
CA GLU A 682 -13.09 16.08 -9.61
C GLU A 682 -12.94 17.50 -10.16
N LYS A 683 -13.74 17.86 -11.17
CA LYS A 683 -13.65 19.13 -11.89
C LYS A 683 -14.82 20.10 -11.61
N SER A 684 -15.51 19.87 -10.50
CA SER A 684 -16.73 20.61 -10.14
C SER A 684 -16.47 21.83 -9.24
N GLY A 685 -15.19 22.18 -9.02
CA GLY A 685 -14.72 23.31 -8.23
C GLY A 685 -14.91 23.13 -6.71
N HIS A 686 -13.98 23.57 -5.88
CA HIS A 686 -13.89 23.24 -4.46
C HIS A 686 -14.52 24.30 -3.52
N GLY A 687 -15.80 24.59 -3.71
CA GLY A 687 -16.46 25.77 -3.15
C GLY A 687 -17.34 25.60 -1.90
N VAL A 688 -17.43 24.40 -1.31
CA VAL A 688 -18.28 24.18 -0.12
C VAL A 688 -17.61 24.74 1.13
N ASP A 689 -18.34 25.56 1.88
CA ASP A 689 -17.85 26.19 3.10
C ASP A 689 -19.01 26.41 4.08
N THR A 690 -19.12 25.51 5.05
CA THR A 690 -20.19 25.50 6.06
C THR A 690 -19.73 26.11 7.39
N ASP A 691 -18.57 26.77 7.40
CA ASP A 691 -17.85 27.19 8.61
C ASP A 691 -17.53 25.97 9.53
N ASN A 692 -17.37 24.77 8.95
CA ASN A 692 -17.04 23.56 9.69
C ASN A 692 -16.15 22.63 8.85
N ASN A 693 -14.84 22.60 9.15
CA ASN A 693 -13.87 21.86 8.34
C ASN A 693 -14.21 20.36 8.19
N ALA A 694 -14.78 19.71 9.21
CA ALA A 694 -15.19 18.31 9.16
C ALA A 694 -16.33 18.05 8.15
N ASN A 695 -17.17 19.05 7.89
CA ASN A 695 -18.23 18.96 6.89
C ASN A 695 -17.75 19.34 5.49
N ASP A 696 -16.75 20.22 5.43
CA ASP A 696 -16.30 20.86 4.19
C ASP A 696 -15.22 20.07 3.46
N PHE A 697 -14.49 19.19 4.15
CA PHE A 697 -13.37 18.45 3.59
C PHE A 697 -13.58 16.92 3.60
N VAL A 698 -12.97 16.23 2.65
CA VAL A 698 -12.82 14.76 2.60
C VAL A 698 -11.36 14.37 2.43
N LEU A 699 -11.02 13.11 2.70
CA LEU A 699 -9.67 12.57 2.51
C LEU A 699 -9.51 11.98 1.11
N LEU A 700 -8.42 12.32 0.43
CA LEU A 700 -7.95 11.62 -0.77
C LEU A 700 -6.73 10.78 -0.46
N ASP A 701 -6.70 9.55 -0.96
CA ASP A 701 -5.57 8.62 -0.79
C ASP A 701 -4.35 9.02 -1.64
N LEU A 702 -4.57 9.79 -2.71
CA LEU A 702 -3.54 10.40 -3.53
C LEU A 702 -3.87 11.87 -3.75
N ALA A 703 -2.89 12.74 -3.52
CA ALA A 703 -3.05 14.17 -3.73
C ALA A 703 -2.88 14.56 -5.21
N GLU A 704 -3.79 15.39 -5.71
CA GLU A 704 -3.84 15.85 -7.10
C GLU A 704 -3.88 17.39 -7.14
N PRO A 705 -2.74 18.08 -6.97
CA PRO A 705 -2.71 19.53 -6.85
C PRO A 705 -3.00 20.24 -8.18
N ASN A 706 -3.68 21.37 -8.11
CA ASN A 706 -3.86 22.35 -9.17
C ASN A 706 -3.11 23.65 -8.87
N ASN A 707 -2.68 24.34 -9.93
CA ASN A 707 -1.98 25.62 -9.85
C ASN A 707 -2.66 26.68 -10.73
N SER A 708 -2.07 27.87 -10.83
CA SER A 708 -2.65 28.95 -11.66
C SER A 708 -2.72 28.66 -13.17
N ALA A 709 -1.98 27.66 -13.64
CA ALA A 709 -2.01 27.19 -15.04
C ALA A 709 -3.05 26.09 -15.29
N SER A 710 -3.61 25.45 -14.25
CA SER A 710 -4.70 24.48 -14.37
C SER A 710 -5.92 25.11 -15.06
N GLU A 711 -6.77 24.28 -15.69
CA GLU A 711 -8.03 24.74 -16.26
C GLU A 711 -8.92 25.37 -15.16
N ALA A 712 -9.79 26.31 -15.55
CA ALA A 712 -10.70 26.90 -14.57
C ALA A 712 -11.84 25.92 -14.30
N GLU A 713 -12.17 25.74 -13.04
CA GLU A 713 -13.28 24.91 -12.57
C GLU A 713 -14.33 25.82 -11.94
N PRO A 714 -15.45 26.11 -12.61
CA PRO A 714 -16.52 26.89 -12.01
C PRO A 714 -17.14 26.14 -10.82
N SER A 715 -17.32 26.84 -9.70
CA SER A 715 -17.94 26.25 -8.51
C SER A 715 -19.36 25.80 -8.84
N THR A 716 -19.64 24.52 -8.63
CA THR A 716 -20.99 23.95 -8.75
C THR A 716 -21.79 24.03 -7.45
N CYS A 717 -21.17 24.54 -6.37
CA CYS A 717 -21.88 24.88 -5.15
C CYS A 717 -22.81 26.06 -5.45
N VAL A 718 -24.11 25.78 -5.52
CA VAL A 718 -25.15 26.77 -5.82
C VAL A 718 -25.41 27.62 -4.58
N LYS A 719 -25.17 28.94 -4.68
CA LYS A 719 -25.51 29.94 -3.65
C LYS A 719 -27.01 30.07 -3.41
#